data_AF-A0A6P8VNS1-F1
#
_entry.id   AF-A0A6P8VNS1-F1
#
_cell.length_a   1.000
_cell.length_b   1.000
_cell.length_c   1.000
_cell.angle_alpha   90.00
_cell.angle_beta   90.00
_cell.angle_gamma   90.00
#
_symmetry.space_group_name_H-M   'P 1'
#
loop_
_entity.id
_entity.type
_entity.pdbx_description
1 polymer ?
#
loop_
_entity_poly.entity_id
_entity_poly.type
_entity_poly.pdbx_seq_one_letter_code
_entity_poly.pdbx_strand_id
1 'polypeptide(L)'
;MDQCEDREEEASPSKSSGEHDSQTKAQSPEQTPHSAGPEPGPMTSNQLTARDQNQGEQTETPRKVLLRIVQSLGEKDFKEFKWCLQEEVLGFPGIPKSQLEKADRMDTVDLMFLYHCVNTSKVTREVLREINQNYLEEKLSKIPSDPKEILTKCQGELKSNLKEIIELFKCMEKSELLHEIYTEIYITRGDTTEVIKEHEIRRIEQASSKPDRLETAITQEDLFKAPPERGKPIRAVLTKGVAGIGKTVLTQKFTLDWAEGKANQDIQFIFPFTFRELNVVRENKYSLVELVHHFFPETRDAGICRFDQFPVVFIFDGLDESRLPLDFLNTEILTDVTESTSVDVLLTNLIRGKLLPSAHLWITTRPAAANQIPPECVDMVTEVRGFTDPQKEEYFRKRFRDQEQAGTIISHIKTSRSLHIMCHIPVFCWISASVLEDMLKTEGGELPKTLTEMYIHFLVVQSKVNVKYQEKSATHSQWSPESRKTMESLGKLAFEQLQKGNLIFYESDLTECGIDIRAASVYSGVFTQVFREEKGTYTNKVFCFIHLSVQEFLAALHVHLTFITSGVNLLSEEPTTSCLPKVFRPKLTHLHQSAVDQALQSPNGHLDLFLRFLLGLSLETNRTLLQDLLTQTGSSSQTNQKTVEYIKKKIRKNPSLEKSINLFHCLNELNDRSLVEEMQRYRNWDPWCGFSTDKLSPAQWSALVFILLSSEEDLDVFDLKKYSASEEALLRLLPVVKASRKALLRGCELSERSCAALSSVLSSQSSGLRELDLSNNDLQDSGVKLLSAGLESPHCELKTLRLTSCKLSERSCAALSSVLSSQSSGLRELDLSNNDLQDSGVKLLSAGLESPHCELETLSLSGCLVSEEGCVSLASALSSSPSHLRELDLSYNHPGDSGEKLLSAGLEDPLWRLDTLRLDHGGEQRLKPGLRKYSCELTLDSNTAHRDLRLSEDNRKVTRVGKEQPYPDHPERFDSYPQLMCREALTGRCYWEVEWSGDVAISVTSRGIKRRGKNRDCLFGGSDESWSLGYSHYGYCLWYCTMVIPSSSSSSSSSSSSSSPSGRVAVYLDLPARSLSFYEVSSDKLIHLHTLRTIFTEPLYAGFGVWSDDSSVSLCPL
;
A
#
# COMPACT_ATOMS: atom_id res chain seq x y z
N MET A 1 -26.47 32.08 33.56
CA MET A 1 -27.71 32.27 34.33
C MET A 1 -27.50 31.57 35.66
N ASP A 2 -27.58 32.39 36.71
CA ASP A 2 -27.86 32.10 38.13
C ASP A 2 -26.95 31.10 38.88
N GLN A 3 -26.04 31.55 39.76
CA GLN A 3 -26.18 32.20 41.09
C GLN A 3 -26.04 31.18 42.24
N CYS A 4 -25.00 31.38 43.07
CA CYS A 4 -25.01 31.55 44.54
C CYS A 4 -25.06 30.21 45.33
N GLU A 5 -24.43 29.99 46.48
CA GLU A 5 -24.18 30.76 47.72
C GLU A 5 -22.92 30.16 48.43
N ASP A 6 -21.96 30.96 48.91
CA ASP A 6 -21.77 31.50 50.29
C ASP A 6 -21.48 30.46 51.40
N ARG A 7 -20.26 30.54 52.00
CA ARG A 7 -19.94 30.89 53.42
C ARG A 7 -19.79 29.66 54.33
N GLU A 8 -18.96 29.59 55.38
CA GLU A 8 -18.34 30.53 56.35
C GLU A 8 -17.14 29.79 57.02
N GLU A 9 -16.02 30.45 57.34
CA GLU A 9 -15.54 30.82 58.72
C GLU A 9 -15.36 29.63 59.69
N GLU A 10 -14.39 29.50 60.61
CA GLU A 10 -13.34 30.32 61.24
C GLU A 10 -12.57 29.29 62.13
N ALA A 11 -11.25 29.26 62.27
CA ALA A 11 -10.44 29.96 63.29
C ALA A 11 -9.50 28.97 64.01
N SER A 12 -8.26 29.43 64.17
CA SER A 12 -7.12 28.89 64.95
C SER A 12 -7.28 29.12 66.48
N PRO A 13 -6.26 29.08 67.40
CA PRO A 13 -4.85 28.66 67.34
C PRO A 13 -4.33 27.96 68.66
N SER A 14 -3.00 27.85 68.78
CA SER A 14 -2.12 27.94 69.98
C SER A 14 -1.38 26.66 70.42
N LYS A 15 -0.04 26.64 70.30
CA LYS A 15 1.03 26.84 71.35
C LYS A 15 1.15 25.61 72.29
N SER A 16 2.30 25.07 72.69
CA SER A 16 3.66 25.61 72.90
C SER A 16 4.67 24.48 73.25
N SER A 17 5.96 24.87 73.33
CA SER A 17 7.05 24.33 74.19
C SER A 17 7.60 22.92 73.91
N GLY A 18 8.90 22.64 73.95
CA GLY A 18 10.05 23.47 74.32
C GLY A 18 11.41 22.78 74.08
N GLU A 19 12.44 23.64 74.07
CA GLU A 19 13.86 23.56 74.50
C GLU A 19 14.43 22.19 74.97
N HIS A 20 15.71 21.82 74.81
CA HIS A 20 17.01 22.50 74.96
C HIS A 20 18.10 21.61 74.29
N ASP A 21 19.09 22.17 73.58
CA ASP A 21 20.51 22.39 73.98
C ASP A 21 21.28 21.14 74.48
N SER A 22 22.56 20.85 74.16
CA SER A 22 23.70 21.68 73.73
C SER A 22 24.95 20.78 73.50
N GLN A 23 25.86 21.25 72.62
CA GLN A 23 27.35 21.23 72.71
C GLN A 23 28.08 19.86 72.85
N THR A 24 29.24 19.60 72.20
CA THR A 24 30.52 20.29 72.45
C THR A 24 31.62 19.94 71.42
N LYS A 25 32.40 20.96 71.02
CA LYS A 25 33.82 21.04 70.59
C LYS A 25 34.78 20.01 71.25
N ALA A 26 36.03 19.71 70.84
CA ALA A 26 36.95 20.02 69.73
C ALA A 26 38.28 19.21 69.95
N GLN A 27 39.16 19.22 68.93
CA GLN A 27 40.65 19.14 68.98
C GLN A 27 41.43 17.80 69.16
N SER A 28 42.10 17.39 68.05
CA SER A 28 43.54 17.01 67.84
C SER A 28 44.32 16.14 68.86
N PRO A 29 45.22 15.22 68.43
CA PRO A 29 46.59 15.62 68.04
C PRO A 29 47.30 14.84 66.90
N GLU A 30 48.19 15.57 66.22
CA GLU A 30 49.51 15.25 65.64
C GLU A 30 50.20 13.88 65.88
N GLN A 31 50.74 13.24 64.83
CA GLN A 31 52.18 13.18 64.43
C GLN A 31 52.54 11.93 63.56
N THR A 32 53.35 12.18 62.51
CA THR A 32 53.92 11.31 61.44
C THR A 32 55.11 10.43 61.89
N PRO A 33 55.61 9.42 61.11
CA PRO A 33 56.65 9.68 60.07
C PRO A 33 56.73 8.72 58.82
N HIS A 34 57.26 9.28 57.70
CA HIS A 34 58.11 8.75 56.58
C HIS A 34 57.73 7.44 55.83
N SER A 35 57.76 7.29 54.48
CA SER A 35 58.74 7.71 53.44
C SER A 35 58.12 7.52 52.02
N ALA A 36 58.13 8.54 51.14
CA ALA A 36 59.02 8.76 49.97
C ALA A 36 58.69 8.03 48.63
N GLY A 37 58.03 8.77 47.71
CA GLY A 37 58.28 8.80 46.25
C GLY A 37 57.27 8.10 45.32
N PRO A 38 57.09 8.57 44.06
CA PRO A 38 57.01 9.94 43.56
C PRO A 38 55.64 10.23 42.90
N GLU A 39 55.16 11.48 42.98
CA GLU A 39 54.07 11.97 42.12
C GLU A 39 54.55 12.12 40.67
N PRO A 40 53.70 11.81 39.69
CA PRO A 40 53.58 12.58 38.46
C PRO A 40 52.32 13.45 38.52
N GLY A 41 52.50 14.74 38.24
CA GLY A 41 51.50 15.80 38.34
C GLY A 41 50.27 15.67 37.43
N PRO A 42 49.38 16.67 37.43
CA PRO A 42 48.12 16.62 36.71
C PRO A 42 48.40 16.51 35.20
N MET A 43 47.99 15.40 34.59
CA MET A 43 47.99 15.29 33.14
C MET A 43 46.98 16.30 32.57
N THR A 44 47.57 17.29 31.94
CA THR A 44 46.99 18.32 31.10
C THR A 44 45.91 17.79 30.17
N SER A 45 44.78 18.48 30.16
CA SER A 45 43.85 18.58 29.04
C SER A 45 44.63 18.86 27.74
N ASN A 46 44.74 17.87 26.86
CA ASN A 46 45.20 18.08 25.49
C ASN A 46 44.81 16.88 24.63
N GLN A 47 43.53 16.77 24.29
CA GLN A 47 43.03 16.21 23.02
C GLN A 47 41.65 16.82 22.71
N LEU A 48 41.57 18.15 22.69
CA LEU A 48 40.49 18.96 22.10
C LEU A 48 41.04 20.37 21.82
N THR A 49 42.20 20.40 21.16
CA THR A 49 42.86 21.60 20.64
C THR A 49 43.36 21.29 19.23
N ALA A 50 42.44 20.94 18.35
CA ALA A 50 42.62 21.07 16.90
C ALA A 50 41.68 22.16 16.33
N ARG A 51 41.38 23.19 17.14
CA ARG A 51 40.75 24.43 16.70
C ARG A 51 41.42 25.71 17.23
N ASP A 52 42.58 25.62 17.88
CA ASP A 52 43.28 26.82 18.42
C ASP A 52 44.81 26.83 18.27
N GLN A 53 45.35 26.05 17.32
CA GLN A 53 46.70 26.28 16.78
C GLN A 53 46.65 26.42 15.27
N ASN A 54 46.05 27.53 14.84
CA ASN A 54 46.43 28.24 13.61
C ASN A 54 46.45 29.74 13.92
N GLN A 55 47.22 30.16 14.94
CA GLN A 55 47.78 31.51 14.91
C GLN A 55 48.92 31.50 13.89
N GLY A 56 48.55 31.73 12.63
CA GLY A 56 49.48 31.71 11.51
C GLY A 56 48.83 31.96 10.16
N GLU A 57 47.82 32.84 10.12
CA GLU A 57 47.25 33.63 9.01
C GLU A 57 45.72 33.68 9.15
N GLN A 58 45.20 34.77 9.74
CA GLN A 58 43.79 35.11 9.58
C GLN A 58 43.53 35.27 8.08
N THR A 59 42.80 34.34 7.48
CA THR A 59 42.29 34.51 6.11
C THR A 59 41.26 35.64 6.16
N GLU A 60 41.69 36.84 5.80
CA GLU A 60 40.83 38.03 5.81
C GLU A 60 39.71 37.85 4.78
N THR A 61 38.45 37.99 5.20
CA THR A 61 37.31 37.89 4.28
C THR A 61 37.41 38.95 3.18
N PRO A 62 37.01 38.66 1.93
CA PRO A 62 37.05 39.61 0.82
C PRO A 62 36.42 40.97 1.18
N ARG A 63 35.31 40.94 1.94
CA ARG A 63 34.63 42.14 2.46
C ARG A 63 35.50 42.98 3.41
N LYS A 64 36.26 42.35 4.30
CA LYS A 64 37.19 43.05 5.23
C LYS A 64 38.41 43.63 4.51
N VAL A 65 38.91 42.94 3.48
CA VAL A 65 40.03 43.43 2.67
C VAL A 65 39.58 44.61 1.81
N LEU A 66 38.43 44.51 1.14
CA LEU A 66 37.83 45.58 0.35
C LEU A 66 37.51 46.80 1.21
N LEU A 67 36.95 46.59 2.40
CA LEU A 67 36.70 47.68 3.34
C LEU A 67 37.98 48.42 3.73
N ARG A 68 39.08 47.71 3.97
CA ARG A 68 40.37 48.35 4.25
C ARG A 68 40.92 49.15 3.08
N ILE A 69 40.71 48.67 1.86
CA ILE A 69 41.13 49.37 0.65
C ILE A 69 40.30 50.63 0.46
N VAL A 70 38.98 50.54 0.58
CA VAL A 70 38.08 51.69 0.52
C VAL A 70 38.37 52.68 1.66
N GLN A 71 38.73 52.21 2.86
CA GLN A 71 39.17 53.06 3.98
C GLN A 71 40.51 53.77 3.71
N SER A 72 41.38 53.20 2.88
CA SER A 72 42.68 53.80 2.54
C SER A 72 42.62 54.88 1.46
N LEU A 73 41.48 55.03 0.76
CA LEU A 73 41.28 56.08 -0.24
C LEU A 73 41.14 57.47 0.43
N GLY A 74 41.76 58.51 -0.14
CA GLY A 74 41.49 59.89 0.28
C GLY A 74 40.04 60.31 -0.04
N GLU A 75 39.53 61.38 0.58
CA GLU A 75 38.15 61.86 0.30
C GLU A 75 37.90 62.17 -1.18
N LYS A 76 38.91 62.71 -1.88
CA LYS A 76 38.83 62.98 -3.31
C LYS A 76 38.74 61.69 -4.13
N ASP A 77 39.65 60.75 -3.85
CA ASP A 77 39.73 59.47 -4.56
C ASP A 77 38.51 58.59 -4.27
N PHE A 78 37.95 58.65 -3.06
CA PHE A 78 36.72 57.95 -2.70
C PHE A 78 35.50 58.51 -3.44
N LYS A 79 35.46 59.84 -3.68
CA LYS A 79 34.41 60.47 -4.48
C LYS A 79 34.51 60.10 -5.96
N GLU A 80 35.73 60.02 -6.51
CA GLU A 80 35.99 59.51 -7.87
C GLU A 80 35.68 58.00 -7.98
N PHE A 81 36.04 57.21 -6.97
CA PHE A 81 35.71 55.79 -6.89
C PHE A 81 34.20 55.53 -6.93
N LYS A 82 33.42 56.30 -6.14
CA LYS A 82 31.95 56.27 -6.20
C LYS A 82 31.39 56.74 -7.54
N TRP A 83 32.08 57.63 -8.24
CA TRP A 83 31.66 58.09 -9.55
C TRP A 83 31.82 56.97 -10.58
N CYS A 84 32.97 56.29 -10.62
CA CYS A 84 33.20 55.14 -11.50
C CYS A 84 32.21 54.00 -11.26
N LEU A 85 31.81 53.75 -10.00
CA LEU A 85 30.79 52.74 -9.67
C LEU A 85 29.38 53.08 -10.17
N GLN A 86 29.10 54.33 -10.58
CA GLN A 86 27.80 54.72 -11.16
C GLN A 86 27.68 54.32 -12.63
N GLU A 87 28.80 54.10 -13.31
CA GLU A 87 28.87 53.72 -14.71
C GLU A 87 28.94 52.19 -14.88
N GLU A 88 28.69 51.71 -16.09
CA GLU A 88 28.82 50.29 -16.40
C GLU A 88 30.30 49.89 -16.49
N VAL A 89 30.75 49.03 -15.58
CA VAL A 89 32.16 48.59 -15.50
C VAL A 89 32.25 47.12 -15.92
N LEU A 90 33.04 46.82 -16.96
CA LEU A 90 33.24 45.45 -17.47
C LEU A 90 31.95 44.71 -17.89
N GLY A 91 30.92 45.45 -18.33
CA GLY A 91 29.62 44.87 -18.69
C GLY A 91 28.69 44.60 -17.49
N PHE A 92 29.06 45.07 -16.29
CA PHE A 92 28.24 44.96 -15.08
C PHE A 92 27.52 46.29 -14.79
N PRO A 93 26.23 46.25 -14.39
CA PRO A 93 25.42 47.45 -14.21
C PRO A 93 25.99 48.35 -13.11
N GLY A 94 26.03 49.66 -13.39
CA GLY A 94 26.42 50.68 -12.42
C GLY A 94 25.45 50.80 -11.25
N ILE A 95 25.97 51.12 -10.07
CA ILE A 95 25.20 51.31 -8.84
C ILE A 95 24.48 52.66 -8.91
N PRO A 96 23.16 52.75 -8.63
CA PRO A 96 22.41 53.99 -8.70
C PRO A 96 23.03 55.11 -7.86
N LYS A 97 23.20 56.27 -8.48
CA LYS A 97 23.74 57.48 -7.84
C LYS A 97 23.02 57.85 -6.54
N SER A 98 21.70 57.66 -6.49
CA SER A 98 20.88 57.91 -5.30
C SER A 98 21.26 57.07 -4.07
N GLN A 99 21.83 55.87 -4.27
CA GLN A 99 22.30 54.98 -3.20
C GLN A 99 23.74 55.30 -2.81
N LEU A 100 24.63 55.56 -3.78
CA LEU A 100 26.04 55.88 -3.53
C LEU A 100 26.30 57.26 -2.92
N GLU A 101 25.46 58.26 -3.22
CA GLU A 101 25.65 59.63 -2.69
C GLU A 101 25.52 59.69 -1.16
N LYS A 102 24.68 58.85 -0.57
CA LYS A 102 24.43 58.81 0.89
C LYS A 102 25.22 57.73 1.64
N ALA A 103 25.73 56.73 0.92
CA ALA A 103 26.48 55.61 1.48
C ALA A 103 27.79 56.07 2.14
N ASP A 104 28.10 55.63 3.34
CA ASP A 104 29.45 55.77 3.88
C ASP A 104 30.43 54.75 3.26
N ARG A 105 31.65 54.61 3.79
CA ARG A 105 32.66 53.68 3.27
C ARG A 105 32.27 52.21 3.47
N MET A 106 31.55 51.88 4.55
CA MET A 106 31.02 50.53 4.78
C MET A 106 29.82 50.28 3.85
N ASP A 107 28.88 51.21 3.79
CA ASP A 107 27.70 51.10 2.92
C ASP A 107 28.11 50.96 1.44
N THR A 108 29.18 51.65 1.02
CA THR A 108 29.69 51.55 -0.35
C THR A 108 30.20 50.13 -0.65
N VAL A 109 30.92 49.51 0.28
CA VAL A 109 31.37 48.11 0.12
C VAL A 109 30.18 47.15 0.08
N ASP A 110 29.17 47.39 0.90
CA ASP A 110 27.97 46.56 0.96
C ASP A 110 27.15 46.65 -0.33
N LEU A 111 27.00 47.86 -0.88
CA LEU A 111 26.41 48.08 -2.20
C LEU A 111 27.22 47.40 -3.31
N MET A 112 28.55 47.42 -3.23
CA MET A 112 29.37 46.73 -4.23
C MET A 112 29.17 45.22 -4.21
N PHE A 113 29.10 44.59 -3.04
CA PHE A 113 28.76 43.16 -2.93
C PHE A 113 27.34 42.85 -3.38
N LEU A 114 26.38 43.76 -3.13
CA LEU A 114 25.00 43.62 -3.56
C LEU A 114 24.87 43.63 -5.09
N TYR A 115 25.51 44.59 -5.77
CA TYR A 115 25.38 44.77 -7.22
C TYR A 115 26.32 43.87 -8.03
N HIS A 116 27.54 43.63 -7.54
CA HIS A 116 28.58 42.93 -8.29
C HIS A 116 28.88 41.51 -7.79
N CYS A 117 28.41 41.12 -6.58
CA CYS A 117 28.50 39.75 -6.04
C CYS A 117 29.94 39.16 -6.15
N VAL A 118 30.10 37.98 -6.74
CA VAL A 118 31.42 37.33 -6.96
C VAL A 118 32.38 38.14 -7.86
N ASN A 119 31.88 39.13 -8.61
CA ASN A 119 32.69 40.00 -9.47
C ASN A 119 33.19 41.25 -8.75
N THR A 120 32.82 41.46 -7.48
CA THR A 120 33.17 42.66 -6.71
C THR A 120 34.67 42.94 -6.71
N SER A 121 35.50 41.92 -6.50
CA SER A 121 36.96 42.04 -6.53
C SER A 121 37.49 42.45 -7.91
N LYS A 122 36.87 41.95 -9.00
CA LYS A 122 37.23 42.28 -10.39
C LYS A 122 36.83 43.70 -10.77
N VAL A 123 35.61 44.11 -10.43
CA VAL A 123 35.10 45.49 -10.64
C VAL A 123 35.93 46.48 -9.84
N THR A 124 36.23 46.18 -8.56
CA THR A 124 37.08 47.05 -7.74
C THR A 124 38.47 47.23 -8.34
N ARG A 125 39.07 46.18 -8.91
CA ARG A 125 40.38 46.26 -9.55
C ARG A 125 40.37 47.20 -10.75
N GLU A 126 39.34 47.12 -11.58
CA GLU A 126 39.21 47.98 -12.75
C GLU A 126 38.97 49.45 -12.36
N VAL A 127 38.10 49.69 -11.39
CA VAL A 127 37.84 51.04 -10.88
C VAL A 127 39.11 51.65 -10.24
N LEU A 128 39.88 50.87 -9.48
CA LEU A 128 41.14 51.34 -8.90
C LEU A 128 42.19 51.72 -9.96
N ARG A 129 42.20 51.03 -11.11
CA ARG A 129 43.04 51.38 -12.27
C ARG A 129 42.59 52.68 -12.91
N GLU A 130 41.29 52.89 -13.07
CA GLU A 130 40.73 54.12 -13.65
C GLU A 130 41.07 55.36 -12.82
N ILE A 131 41.06 55.26 -11.49
CA ILE A 131 41.41 56.37 -10.59
C ILE A 131 42.93 56.47 -10.30
N ASN A 132 43.78 55.74 -11.05
CA ASN A 132 45.25 55.70 -10.91
C ASN A 132 45.78 55.27 -9.52
N GLN A 133 45.04 54.43 -8.78
CA GLN A 133 45.41 53.92 -7.44
C GLN A 133 46.06 52.52 -7.52
N ASN A 134 47.01 52.34 -8.43
CA ASN A 134 47.63 51.04 -8.75
C ASN A 134 48.37 50.39 -7.57
N TYR A 135 48.82 51.17 -6.57
CA TYR A 135 49.43 50.64 -5.34
C TYR A 135 48.42 49.88 -4.46
N LEU A 136 47.15 50.28 -4.46
CA LEU A 136 46.08 49.58 -3.74
C LEU A 136 45.61 48.33 -4.51
N GLU A 137 45.81 48.30 -5.83
CA GLU A 137 45.58 47.13 -6.68
C GLU A 137 46.48 45.95 -6.29
N GLU A 138 47.74 46.22 -5.97
CA GLU A 138 48.72 45.19 -5.58
C GLU A 138 48.33 44.52 -4.25
N LYS A 139 47.61 45.21 -3.36
CA LYS A 139 47.04 44.63 -2.13
C LYS A 139 45.80 43.74 -2.39
N LEU A 140 45.07 43.96 -3.48
CA LEU A 140 43.97 43.13 -3.95
C LEU A 140 44.42 41.84 -4.64
N SER A 141 45.71 41.71 -4.98
CA SER A 141 46.28 40.51 -5.63
C SER A 141 46.23 39.25 -4.76
N LYS A 142 46.02 39.41 -3.45
CA LYS A 142 45.88 38.30 -2.48
C LYS A 142 44.50 37.62 -2.52
N ILE A 143 43.50 38.22 -3.15
CA ILE A 143 42.14 37.64 -3.31
C ILE A 143 42.03 37.06 -4.73
N PRO A 144 41.52 35.83 -4.89
CA PRO A 144 41.25 35.27 -6.21
C PRO A 144 40.37 36.24 -7.02
N SER A 145 40.81 36.60 -8.23
CA SER A 145 40.05 37.53 -9.10
C SER A 145 39.19 36.83 -10.13
N ASP A 146 39.33 35.52 -10.29
CA ASP A 146 38.48 34.73 -11.17
C ASP A 146 37.21 34.30 -10.40
N PRO A 147 36.01 34.76 -10.82
CA PRO A 147 34.75 34.34 -10.23
C PRO A 147 34.55 32.82 -10.23
N LYS A 148 35.09 32.11 -11.24
CA LYS A 148 35.02 30.64 -11.29
C LYS A 148 35.82 29.99 -10.16
N GLU A 149 36.96 30.56 -9.80
CA GLU A 149 37.81 30.04 -8.72
C GLU A 149 37.16 30.26 -7.35
N ILE A 150 36.59 31.45 -7.12
CA ILE A 150 35.82 31.76 -5.89
C ILE A 150 34.63 30.82 -5.73
N LEU A 151 33.86 30.63 -6.81
CA LEU A 151 32.69 29.74 -6.81
C LEU A 151 33.10 28.28 -6.57
N THR A 152 34.17 27.80 -7.22
CA THR A 152 34.66 26.42 -7.06
C THR A 152 35.16 26.18 -5.63
N LYS A 153 35.85 27.15 -5.04
CA LYS A 153 36.33 27.07 -3.66
C LYS A 153 35.16 27.04 -2.67
N CYS A 154 34.21 27.97 -2.79
CA CYS A 154 33.01 28.02 -1.96
C CYS A 154 32.18 26.73 -2.08
N GLN A 155 31.99 26.24 -3.32
CA GLN A 155 31.30 24.98 -3.57
C GLN A 155 32.04 23.79 -2.96
N GLY A 156 33.38 23.76 -3.03
CA GLY A 156 34.21 22.73 -2.42
C GLY A 156 34.08 22.70 -0.89
N GLU A 157 34.14 23.87 -0.25
CA GLU A 157 33.94 24.02 1.20
C GLU A 157 32.52 23.61 1.63
N LEU A 158 31.49 24.07 0.91
CA LEU A 158 30.11 23.69 1.16
C LEU A 158 29.89 22.17 0.99
N LYS A 159 30.41 21.57 -0.08
CA LYS A 159 30.35 20.12 -0.30
C LYS A 159 31.07 19.34 0.80
N SER A 160 32.21 19.83 1.28
CA SER A 160 32.95 19.21 2.39
C SER A 160 32.17 19.27 3.70
N ASN A 161 31.61 20.43 4.03
CA ASN A 161 30.85 20.63 5.26
C ASN A 161 29.55 19.82 5.25
N LEU A 162 28.86 19.76 4.10
CA LEU A 162 27.67 18.92 3.95
C LEU A 162 28.00 17.43 4.04
N LYS A 163 29.14 16.98 3.48
CA LYS A 163 29.62 15.61 3.69
C LYS A 163 29.82 15.37 5.18
N GLU A 164 30.61 16.20 5.85
CA GLU A 164 30.92 16.03 7.27
C GLU A 164 29.65 16.02 8.14
N ILE A 165 28.68 16.91 7.89
CA ILE A 165 27.40 16.94 8.61
C ILE A 165 26.62 15.63 8.38
N ILE A 166 26.50 15.18 7.13
CA ILE A 166 25.82 13.91 6.79
C ILE A 166 26.58 12.71 7.37
N GLU A 167 27.92 12.79 7.47
CA GLU A 167 28.75 11.76 8.09
C GLU A 167 28.68 11.78 9.63
N LEU A 168 28.49 12.92 10.26
CA LEU A 168 28.31 13.05 11.72
C LEU A 168 26.94 12.52 12.18
N PHE A 169 25.92 12.60 11.32
CA PHE A 169 24.65 11.87 11.54
C PHE A 169 24.87 10.33 11.60
N LYS A 170 26.03 9.81 11.18
CA LYS A 170 26.40 8.38 11.20
C LYS A 170 26.94 7.89 12.56
N CYS A 171 26.76 8.60 13.67
CA CYS A 171 27.17 8.11 15.00
C CYS A 171 26.27 6.95 15.53
N MET A 172 25.86 6.04 14.65
CA MET A 172 25.32 4.71 14.92
C MET A 172 26.50 3.72 14.76
N GLU A 173 26.81 2.93 15.79
CA GLU A 173 28.07 2.16 15.90
C GLU A 173 28.47 1.31 14.68
N LYS A 174 29.79 1.29 14.42
CA LYS A 174 30.56 0.53 13.41
C LYS A 174 30.32 0.89 11.94
N SER A 175 31.07 1.92 11.50
CA SER A 175 31.81 2.02 10.21
C SER A 175 31.38 1.10 9.06
N GLU A 176 30.15 1.22 8.59
CA GLU A 176 29.77 0.79 7.24
C GLU A 176 29.21 2.01 6.52
N LEU A 177 29.73 2.26 5.32
CA LEU A 177 29.50 3.52 4.62
C LEU A 177 28.03 3.55 4.18
N LEU A 178 27.35 4.70 4.27
CA LEU A 178 25.93 4.83 3.88
C LEU A 178 25.66 4.25 2.48
N HIS A 179 26.61 4.35 1.55
CA HIS A 179 26.50 3.76 0.22
C HIS A 179 26.50 2.22 0.16
N GLU A 180 27.04 1.53 1.17
CA GLU A 180 27.08 0.06 1.24
C GLU A 180 25.73 -0.52 1.69
N ILE A 181 25.04 0.15 2.62
CA ILE A 181 23.76 -0.29 3.18
C ILE A 181 22.56 0.34 2.47
N TYR A 182 22.75 1.49 1.80
CA TYR A 182 21.66 2.18 1.11
C TYR A 182 20.99 1.27 0.08
N THR A 183 19.68 1.14 0.24
CA THR A 183 18.79 0.46 -0.68
C THR A 183 17.88 1.52 -1.28
N GLU A 184 17.79 1.56 -2.60
CA GLU A 184 17.03 2.60 -3.30
C GLU A 184 15.56 2.52 -2.90
N ILE A 185 14.96 3.65 -2.55
CA ILE A 185 13.58 3.71 -2.07
C ILE A 185 12.66 3.96 -3.26
N TYR A 186 11.56 3.22 -3.34
CA TYR A 186 10.59 3.35 -4.42
C TYR A 186 9.76 4.65 -4.30
N ILE A 187 9.86 5.52 -5.32
CA ILE A 187 9.16 6.81 -5.41
C ILE A 187 8.19 6.78 -6.58
N THR A 188 6.96 7.20 -6.31
CA THR A 188 5.86 7.21 -7.28
C THR A 188 5.31 8.62 -7.44
N ARG A 189 4.70 8.92 -8.60
CA ARG A 189 3.95 10.16 -8.77
C ARG A 189 2.66 10.08 -7.95
N GLY A 190 2.42 11.08 -7.10
CA GLY A 190 1.21 11.16 -6.29
C GLY A 190 0.11 11.98 -6.96
N ASP A 191 -1.15 11.59 -6.77
CA ASP A 191 -2.31 12.36 -7.21
C ASP A 191 -2.52 13.61 -6.33
N THR A 192 -3.00 14.70 -6.96
CA THR A 192 -3.19 16.00 -6.30
C THR A 192 -4.39 16.05 -5.36
N THR A 193 -5.30 15.06 -5.38
CA THR A 193 -6.69 15.28 -4.95
C THR A 193 -7.11 14.79 -3.57
N GLU A 194 -6.40 13.92 -2.82
CA GLU A 194 -6.98 13.43 -1.55
C GLU A 194 -6.04 13.35 -0.34
N VAL A 195 -6.44 14.07 0.72
CA VAL A 195 -5.90 13.96 2.08
C VAL A 195 -6.60 12.79 2.77
N ILE A 196 -6.08 11.58 2.58
CA ILE A 196 -6.54 10.44 3.37
C ILE A 196 -6.04 10.64 4.82
N LYS A 197 -6.95 10.72 5.80
CA LYS A 197 -6.62 10.96 7.23
C LYS A 197 -6.34 9.68 8.03
N GLU A 198 -6.04 8.58 7.36
CA GLU A 198 -5.79 7.28 8.00
C GLU A 198 -4.40 7.21 8.67
N HIS A 199 -4.33 6.46 9.77
CA HIS A 199 -3.08 6.22 10.51
C HIS A 199 -2.04 5.49 9.66
N GLU A 200 -0.75 5.73 9.97
CA GLU A 200 0.40 5.29 9.16
C GLU A 200 0.43 3.77 8.94
N ILE A 201 0.03 2.98 9.93
CA ILE A 201 0.01 1.51 9.83
C ILE A 201 -1.04 0.99 8.88
N ARG A 202 -2.25 1.58 8.89
CA ARG A 202 -3.30 1.18 7.95
C ARG A 202 -2.87 1.45 6.51
N ARG A 203 -2.13 2.53 6.28
CA ARG A 203 -1.53 2.82 4.96
C ARG A 203 -0.50 1.80 4.54
N ILE A 204 0.35 1.35 5.45
CA ILE A 204 1.39 0.34 5.14
C ILE A 204 0.74 -1.01 4.86
N GLU A 205 -0.23 -1.42 5.69
CA GLU A 205 -1.00 -2.65 5.47
C GLU A 205 -1.73 -2.59 4.11
N GLN A 206 -2.32 -1.45 3.74
CA GLN A 206 -2.92 -1.25 2.42
C GLN A 206 -1.89 -1.24 1.28
N ALA A 207 -0.77 -0.53 1.42
CA ALA A 207 0.27 -0.42 0.40
C ALA A 207 0.95 -1.76 0.12
N SER A 208 1.18 -2.56 1.17
CA SER A 208 1.72 -3.93 1.05
C SER A 208 0.75 -4.93 0.43
N SER A 209 -0.54 -4.60 0.35
CA SER A 209 -1.57 -5.44 -0.26
C SER A 209 -1.89 -5.06 -1.70
N LYS A 210 -1.28 -3.98 -2.24
CA LYS A 210 -1.49 -3.56 -3.63
C LYS A 210 -0.49 -4.28 -4.54
N PRO A 211 -0.95 -4.99 -5.60
CA PRO A 211 -0.05 -5.42 -6.67
C PRO A 211 0.55 -4.18 -7.35
N ASP A 212 1.81 -4.29 -7.80
CA ASP A 212 2.58 -3.22 -8.45
C ASP A 212 1.69 -2.44 -9.42
N ARG A 213 1.27 -1.27 -8.96
CA ARG A 213 0.59 -0.29 -9.78
C ARG A 213 1.59 0.05 -10.91
N LEU A 214 1.12 0.15 -12.15
CA LEU A 214 1.89 0.81 -13.22
C LEU A 214 1.98 2.33 -12.95
N GLU A 215 2.26 2.72 -11.69
CA GLU A 215 2.64 4.07 -11.32
C GLU A 215 4.01 4.31 -11.95
N THR A 216 4.16 5.42 -12.67
CA THR A 216 5.44 5.80 -13.25
C THR A 216 6.44 6.00 -12.11
N ALA A 217 7.33 5.03 -11.92
CA ALA A 217 8.43 5.14 -10.98
C ALA A 217 9.29 6.34 -11.38
N ILE A 218 9.55 7.25 -10.43
CA ILE A 218 10.38 8.43 -10.66
C ILE A 218 11.73 8.17 -10.01
N THR A 219 12.80 8.21 -10.80
CA THR A 219 14.16 8.16 -10.26
C THR A 219 14.52 9.49 -9.61
N GLN A 220 15.48 9.49 -8.67
CA GLN A 220 15.93 10.73 -8.02
C GLN A 220 16.46 11.77 -9.02
N GLU A 221 17.04 11.31 -10.12
CA GLU A 221 17.62 12.13 -11.17
C GLU A 221 16.56 12.81 -12.05
N ASP A 222 15.31 12.34 -12.00
CA ASP A 222 14.20 12.84 -12.80
C ASP A 222 13.24 13.73 -12.00
N LEU A 223 13.53 14.00 -10.72
CA LEU A 223 12.62 14.72 -9.81
C LEU A 223 12.27 16.15 -10.30
N PHE A 224 13.19 16.85 -10.97
CA PHE A 224 12.94 18.18 -11.52
C PHE A 224 12.76 18.20 -13.05
N LYS A 225 12.76 17.03 -13.70
CA LYS A 225 12.59 16.93 -15.16
C LYS A 225 11.10 16.85 -15.50
N ALA A 226 10.66 17.72 -16.42
CA ALA A 226 9.27 17.72 -16.87
C ALA A 226 8.93 16.41 -17.61
N PRO A 227 7.77 15.78 -17.34
CA PRO A 227 7.34 14.60 -18.09
C PRO A 227 7.06 14.96 -19.57
N PRO A 228 7.20 14.00 -20.52
CA PRO A 228 7.01 14.26 -21.95
C PRO A 228 5.64 14.88 -22.30
N GLU A 229 4.62 14.61 -21.48
CA GLU A 229 3.22 14.98 -21.71
C GLU A 229 2.83 16.39 -21.22
N ARG A 230 3.67 17.06 -20.41
CA ARG A 230 3.42 18.45 -19.96
C ARG A 230 4.66 19.32 -20.19
N GLY A 231 4.57 20.24 -21.14
CA GLY A 231 5.61 21.23 -21.42
C GLY A 231 5.78 22.35 -20.39
N LYS A 232 5.37 22.17 -19.12
CA LYS A 232 5.60 23.14 -18.03
C LYS A 232 6.80 22.72 -17.18
N PRO A 233 7.77 23.62 -16.90
CA PRO A 233 8.91 23.32 -16.04
C PRO A 233 8.45 23.05 -14.59
N ILE A 234 9.07 22.08 -13.92
CA ILE A 234 8.78 21.72 -12.53
C ILE A 234 9.66 22.58 -11.62
N ARG A 235 9.07 23.42 -10.77
CA ARG A 235 9.80 24.23 -9.80
C ARG A 235 9.69 23.67 -8.40
N ALA A 236 8.48 23.36 -7.93
CA ALA A 236 8.21 22.91 -6.58
C ALA A 236 7.75 21.44 -6.55
N VAL A 237 8.50 20.60 -5.83
CA VAL A 237 8.20 19.19 -5.61
C VAL A 237 7.81 18.96 -4.15
N LEU A 238 6.63 18.39 -3.91
CA LEU A 238 6.16 17.99 -2.59
C LEU A 238 6.18 16.47 -2.47
N THR A 239 7.07 15.95 -1.63
CA THR A 239 7.21 14.52 -1.37
C THR A 239 6.52 14.12 -0.07
N LYS A 240 5.52 13.24 -0.19
CA LYS A 240 4.72 12.71 0.92
C LYS A 240 5.18 11.29 1.28
N GLY A 241 5.08 10.92 2.54
CA GLY A 241 5.33 9.53 2.97
C GLY A 241 5.14 9.34 4.47
N VAL A 242 4.85 8.12 4.91
CA VAL A 242 4.67 7.79 6.33
C VAL A 242 5.96 8.03 7.13
N ALA A 243 5.89 8.06 8.47
CA ALA A 243 7.09 8.24 9.28
C ALA A 243 8.06 7.08 9.07
N GLY A 244 9.36 7.36 9.25
CA GLY A 244 10.42 6.35 9.10
C GLY A 244 10.66 5.83 7.69
N ILE A 245 9.84 6.20 6.69
CA ILE A 245 9.88 5.65 5.32
C ILE A 245 11.15 6.03 4.53
N GLY A 246 11.98 6.90 5.10
CA GLY A 246 13.27 7.30 4.53
C GLY A 246 13.26 8.64 3.78
N LYS A 247 12.25 9.51 3.98
CA LYS A 247 12.21 10.86 3.38
C LYS A 247 13.48 11.69 3.66
N THR A 248 13.91 11.75 4.92
CA THR A 248 15.15 12.44 5.32
C THR A 248 16.39 11.74 4.77
N VAL A 249 16.41 10.41 4.75
CA VAL A 249 17.55 9.65 4.17
C VAL A 249 17.66 9.89 2.67
N LEU A 250 16.51 10.06 2.00
CA LEU A 250 16.41 10.37 0.57
C LEU A 250 17.00 11.76 0.26
N THR A 251 16.63 12.80 1.01
CA THR A 251 17.17 14.15 0.83
C THR A 251 18.66 14.23 1.17
N GLN A 252 19.09 13.50 2.20
CA GLN A 252 20.50 13.35 2.56
C GLN A 252 21.29 12.63 1.46
N LYS A 253 20.75 11.54 0.88
CA LYS A 253 21.39 10.79 -0.21
C LYS A 253 21.55 11.66 -1.45
N PHE A 254 20.51 12.41 -1.83
CA PHE A 254 20.56 13.36 -2.95
C PHE A 254 21.66 14.42 -2.75
N THR A 255 21.74 14.98 -1.54
CA THR A 255 22.77 15.97 -1.18
C THR A 255 24.17 15.35 -1.17
N LEU A 256 24.30 14.12 -0.68
CA LEU A 256 25.58 13.38 -0.64
C LEU A 256 26.09 13.06 -2.04
N ASP A 257 25.23 12.58 -2.94
CA ASP A 257 25.62 12.25 -4.32
C ASP A 257 26.07 13.50 -5.09
N TRP A 258 25.41 14.64 -4.86
CA TRP A 258 25.85 15.93 -5.39
C TRP A 258 27.22 16.35 -4.82
N ALA A 259 27.41 16.18 -3.52
CA ALA A 259 28.66 16.55 -2.85
C ALA A 259 29.84 15.64 -3.26
N GLU A 260 29.59 14.34 -3.48
CA GLU A 260 30.56 13.35 -3.96
C GLU A 260 30.85 13.45 -5.45
N GLY A 261 30.04 14.19 -6.22
CA GLY A 261 30.23 14.35 -7.66
C GLY A 261 29.64 13.21 -8.49
N LYS A 262 28.75 12.38 -7.91
CA LYS A 262 28.17 11.20 -8.57
C LYS A 262 26.98 11.54 -9.46
N ALA A 263 26.10 12.43 -9.01
CA ALA A 263 24.86 12.83 -9.71
C ALA A 263 24.58 14.33 -9.53
N ASN A 264 23.58 14.87 -10.26
CA ASN A 264 23.04 16.22 -10.09
C ASN A 264 24.05 17.38 -10.24
N GLN A 265 25.09 17.21 -11.07
CA GLN A 265 26.16 18.23 -11.26
C GLN A 265 25.72 19.43 -12.11
N ASP A 266 24.49 19.41 -12.63
CA ASP A 266 23.81 20.55 -13.24
C ASP A 266 23.41 21.63 -12.22
N ILE A 267 23.36 21.28 -10.92
CA ILE A 267 23.03 22.18 -9.82
C ILE A 267 24.30 22.79 -9.21
N GLN A 268 24.31 24.13 -9.07
CA GLN A 268 25.46 24.86 -8.54
C GLN A 268 25.48 24.84 -7.00
N PHE A 269 24.32 25.04 -6.36
CA PHE A 269 24.19 25.06 -4.91
C PHE A 269 22.96 24.28 -4.43
N ILE A 270 23.14 23.48 -3.37
CA ILE A 270 22.06 22.83 -2.63
C ILE A 270 22.08 23.34 -1.20
N PHE A 271 20.96 23.88 -0.74
CA PHE A 271 20.77 24.35 0.63
C PHE A 271 19.71 23.50 1.34
N PRO A 272 20.12 22.47 2.09
CA PRO A 272 19.20 21.69 2.91
C PRO A 272 18.86 22.43 4.20
N PHE A 273 17.57 22.62 4.44
CA PHE A 273 17.00 23.17 5.67
C PHE A 273 16.05 22.13 6.27
N THR A 274 16.10 21.94 7.58
CA THR A 274 15.03 21.23 8.29
C THR A 274 14.04 22.24 8.87
N PHE A 275 12.73 21.92 8.87
CA PHE A 275 11.76 22.77 9.57
C PHE A 275 12.04 22.85 11.08
N ARG A 276 12.74 21.85 11.63
CA ARG A 276 13.23 21.83 13.01
C ARG A 276 14.19 22.99 13.27
N GLU A 277 15.20 23.18 12.43
CA GLU A 277 16.14 24.29 12.52
C GLU A 277 15.45 25.65 12.31
N LEU A 278 14.53 25.72 11.34
CA LEU A 278 13.79 26.95 11.05
C LEU A 278 12.88 27.38 12.20
N ASN A 279 12.31 26.43 12.96
CA ASN A 279 11.53 26.72 14.14
C ASN A 279 12.35 27.41 15.26
N VAL A 280 13.66 27.18 15.33
CA VAL A 280 14.54 27.80 16.35
C VAL A 280 14.73 29.30 16.08
N VAL A 281 14.77 29.69 14.81
CA VAL A 281 15.01 31.06 14.37
C VAL A 281 13.73 31.86 14.09
N ARG A 282 12.56 31.30 14.40
CA ARG A 282 11.24 31.88 14.09
C ARG A 282 10.98 33.27 14.66
N GLU A 283 11.59 33.62 15.79
CA GLU A 283 11.37 34.90 16.50
C GLU A 283 12.26 36.02 15.94
N ASN A 284 13.23 35.68 15.10
CA ASN A 284 14.15 36.63 14.47
C ASN A 284 13.63 37.05 13.09
N LYS A 285 14.07 38.22 12.62
CA LYS A 285 13.85 38.69 11.27
C LYS A 285 15.11 38.49 10.43
N TYR A 286 14.95 37.94 9.24
CA TYR A 286 16.03 37.71 8.28
C TYR A 286 15.56 38.11 6.89
N SER A 287 16.49 38.53 6.03
CA SER A 287 16.32 38.43 4.58
C SER A 287 16.68 37.03 4.09
N LEU A 288 16.31 36.65 2.86
CA LEU A 288 16.64 35.32 2.34
C LEU A 288 18.17 35.10 2.29
N VAL A 289 18.92 36.16 1.92
CA VAL A 289 20.39 36.11 1.87
C VAL A 289 20.98 35.95 3.28
N GLU A 290 20.48 36.72 4.25
CA GLU A 290 20.93 36.62 5.64
C GLU A 290 20.60 35.25 6.24
N LEU A 291 19.44 34.67 5.91
CA LEU A 291 19.07 33.34 6.35
C LEU A 291 20.05 32.28 5.81
N VAL A 292 20.38 32.33 4.51
CA VAL A 292 21.38 31.41 3.92
C VAL A 292 22.76 31.62 4.55
N HIS A 293 23.20 32.86 4.71
CA HIS A 293 24.49 33.18 5.35
C HIS A 293 24.58 32.77 6.82
N HIS A 294 23.44 32.73 7.51
CA HIS A 294 23.35 32.30 8.90
C HIS A 294 23.61 30.79 9.05
N PHE A 295 23.06 29.98 8.15
CA PHE A 295 23.22 28.51 8.18
C PHE A 295 24.45 28.02 7.39
N PHE A 296 24.88 28.74 6.35
CA PHE A 296 25.98 28.38 5.45
C PHE A 296 27.01 29.53 5.38
N PRO A 297 27.86 29.70 6.40
CA PRO A 297 28.78 30.84 6.50
C PRO A 297 29.80 30.92 5.36
N GLU A 298 30.07 29.82 4.66
CA GLU A 298 30.98 29.73 3.51
C GLU A 298 30.48 30.60 2.35
N THR A 299 29.15 30.73 2.20
CA THR A 299 28.53 31.58 1.17
C THR A 299 28.70 33.07 1.48
N ARG A 300 28.68 33.43 2.77
CA ARG A 300 28.97 34.78 3.26
C ARG A 300 30.44 35.13 3.05
N ASP A 301 31.33 34.20 3.37
CA ASP A 301 32.77 34.40 3.26
C ASP A 301 33.22 34.51 1.79
N ALA A 302 32.49 33.85 0.87
CA ALA A 302 32.63 34.03 -0.57
C ALA A 302 31.97 35.31 -1.13
N GLY A 303 31.18 36.03 -0.31
CA GLY A 303 30.49 37.27 -0.71
C GLY A 303 29.33 37.07 -1.67
N ILE A 304 28.65 35.93 -1.62
CA ILE A 304 27.54 35.60 -2.52
C ILE A 304 26.24 36.21 -1.98
N CYS A 305 25.71 37.24 -2.66
CA CYS A 305 24.47 37.91 -2.27
C CYS A 305 23.32 37.71 -3.27
N ARG A 306 23.63 37.20 -4.47
CA ARG A 306 22.66 37.02 -5.56
C ARG A 306 22.56 35.56 -6.00
N PHE A 307 21.59 34.85 -5.43
CA PHE A 307 21.33 33.44 -5.72
C PHE A 307 20.53 33.23 -7.01
N ASP A 308 19.93 34.28 -7.56
CA ASP A 308 19.12 34.24 -8.78
C ASP A 308 19.93 33.96 -10.06
N GLN A 309 21.25 34.17 -10.00
CA GLN A 309 22.19 33.92 -11.09
C GLN A 309 22.64 32.46 -11.21
N PHE A 310 22.29 31.61 -10.25
CA PHE A 310 22.76 30.23 -10.16
C PHE A 310 21.59 29.25 -10.15
N PRO A 311 21.75 28.04 -10.70
CA PRO A 311 20.81 26.94 -10.45
C PRO A 311 20.93 26.51 -8.99
N VAL A 312 19.96 26.92 -8.17
CA VAL A 312 19.88 26.64 -6.73
C VAL A 312 18.72 25.72 -6.42
N VAL A 313 18.96 24.75 -5.54
CA VAL A 313 17.93 23.89 -4.96
C VAL A 313 17.84 24.14 -3.45
N PHE A 314 16.63 24.46 -2.97
CA PHE A 314 16.32 24.47 -1.55
C PHE A 314 15.58 23.19 -1.18
N ILE A 315 16.09 22.47 -0.19
CA ILE A 315 15.43 21.28 0.35
C ILE A 315 14.87 21.65 1.71
N PHE A 316 13.56 21.53 1.90
CA PHE A 316 12.89 21.74 3.17
C PHE A 316 12.38 20.40 3.71
N ASP A 317 13.11 19.82 4.66
CA ASP A 317 12.79 18.53 5.25
C ASP A 317 11.85 18.68 6.46
N GLY A 318 10.75 17.92 6.47
CA GLY A 318 9.88 17.76 7.65
C GLY A 318 8.81 18.84 7.85
N LEU A 319 8.02 19.20 6.83
CA LEU A 319 6.93 20.19 6.98
C LEU A 319 5.92 19.83 8.09
N ASP A 320 5.70 18.55 8.36
CA ASP A 320 4.84 18.08 9.46
C ASP A 320 5.30 18.52 10.86
N GLU A 321 6.53 19.01 10.95
CA GLU A 321 7.18 19.46 12.17
C GLU A 321 7.22 20.99 12.26
N SER A 322 6.70 21.68 11.25
CA SER A 322 6.62 23.14 11.21
C SER A 322 5.68 23.67 12.29
N ARG A 323 6.15 24.68 13.03
CA ARG A 323 5.33 25.52 13.92
C ARG A 323 5.16 26.94 13.38
N LEU A 324 5.64 27.17 12.15
CA LEU A 324 5.55 28.45 11.48
C LEU A 324 4.13 28.62 10.90
N PRO A 325 3.44 29.74 11.16
CA PRO A 325 2.12 30.00 10.59
C PRO A 325 2.25 30.35 9.10
N LEU A 326 2.24 29.33 8.23
CA LEU A 326 2.31 29.52 6.78
C LEU A 326 0.95 29.97 6.22
N ASP A 327 0.72 31.29 6.16
CA ASP A 327 -0.53 31.86 5.62
C ASP A 327 -0.39 32.19 4.12
N PHE A 328 -0.85 31.31 3.25
CA PHE A 328 -0.78 31.53 1.80
C PHE A 328 -1.79 32.55 1.25
N LEU A 329 -2.78 32.98 2.04
CA LEU A 329 -3.86 33.86 1.60
C LEU A 329 -3.58 35.33 1.95
N ASN A 330 -3.14 35.61 3.18
CA ASN A 330 -3.02 36.98 3.68
C ASN A 330 -1.58 37.50 3.78
N THR A 331 -0.57 36.66 3.48
CA THR A 331 0.84 37.06 3.58
C THR A 331 1.23 38.10 2.52
N GLU A 332 1.96 39.12 2.96
CA GLU A 332 2.52 40.20 2.13
C GLU A 332 3.44 39.65 1.03
N ILE A 333 3.34 40.21 -0.18
CA ILE A 333 4.10 39.74 -1.34
C ILE A 333 5.49 40.34 -1.30
N LEU A 334 6.50 39.50 -1.06
CA LEU A 334 7.91 39.89 -1.10
C LEU A 334 8.56 39.39 -2.37
N THR A 335 9.26 40.30 -3.07
CA THR A 335 10.04 39.99 -4.27
C THR A 335 11.54 40.27 -4.10
N ASP A 336 11.91 41.11 -3.13
CA ASP A 336 13.31 41.45 -2.85
C ASP A 336 13.92 40.44 -1.88
N VAL A 337 15.08 39.88 -2.25
CA VAL A 337 15.82 38.91 -1.44
C VAL A 337 16.58 39.53 -0.27
N THR A 338 16.69 40.86 -0.23
CA THR A 338 17.42 41.62 0.79
C THR A 338 16.53 42.22 1.88
N GLU A 339 15.21 42.15 1.73
CA GLU A 339 14.26 42.68 2.72
C GLU A 339 14.13 41.71 3.92
N SER A 340 14.34 42.23 5.14
CA SER A 340 14.28 41.41 6.36
C SER A 340 12.87 41.25 6.91
N THR A 341 12.35 40.03 6.91
CA THR A 341 11.01 39.69 7.41
C THR A 341 11.05 38.48 8.35
N SER A 342 9.90 38.06 8.87
CA SER A 342 9.83 36.80 9.63
C SER A 342 10.01 35.59 8.70
N VAL A 343 10.48 34.49 9.26
CA VAL A 343 10.85 33.27 8.51
C VAL A 343 9.63 32.63 7.83
N ASP A 344 8.46 32.65 8.46
CA ASP A 344 7.20 32.16 7.90
C ASP A 344 6.78 32.93 6.63
N VAL A 345 6.95 34.26 6.61
CA VAL A 345 6.66 35.11 5.46
C VAL A 345 7.65 34.86 4.32
N LEU A 346 8.95 34.67 4.62
CA LEU A 346 9.97 34.31 3.62
C LEU A 346 9.64 32.97 2.95
N LEU A 347 9.39 31.93 3.75
CA LEU A 347 9.08 30.59 3.24
C LEU A 347 7.79 30.58 2.42
N THR A 348 6.76 31.30 2.86
CA THR A 348 5.50 31.40 2.13
C THR A 348 5.70 32.04 0.75
N ASN A 349 6.45 33.14 0.66
CA ASN A 349 6.75 33.81 -0.62
C ASN A 349 7.69 32.99 -1.51
N LEU A 350 8.62 32.24 -0.92
CA LEU A 350 9.47 31.29 -1.63
C LEU A 350 8.62 30.15 -2.21
N ILE A 351 7.74 29.52 -1.43
CA ILE A 351 6.87 28.43 -1.92
C ILE A 351 5.92 28.93 -3.02
N ARG A 352 5.32 30.12 -2.87
CA ARG A 352 4.49 30.77 -3.90
C ARG A 352 5.22 31.13 -5.19
N GLY A 353 6.56 31.07 -5.20
CA GLY A 353 7.39 31.46 -6.33
C GLY A 353 7.42 32.98 -6.59
N LYS A 354 7.11 33.79 -5.57
CA LYS A 354 7.23 35.26 -5.63
C LYS A 354 8.63 35.72 -5.26
N LEU A 355 9.25 35.03 -4.30
CA LEU A 355 10.64 35.22 -3.89
C LEU A 355 11.50 34.17 -4.58
N LEU A 356 12.58 34.61 -5.26
CA LEU A 356 13.52 33.77 -6.01
C LEU A 356 12.85 32.74 -6.96
N PRO A 357 12.18 33.19 -8.04
CA PRO A 357 11.41 32.31 -8.93
C PRO A 357 12.26 31.25 -9.66
N SER A 358 13.55 31.52 -9.88
CA SER A 358 14.50 30.61 -10.56
C SER A 358 14.95 29.41 -9.72
N ALA A 359 14.69 29.40 -8.41
CA ALA A 359 15.11 28.32 -7.54
C ALA A 359 14.12 27.14 -7.54
N HIS A 360 14.68 25.93 -7.52
CA HIS A 360 13.91 24.70 -7.36
C HIS A 360 13.70 24.41 -5.86
N LEU A 361 12.50 23.93 -5.52
CA LEU A 361 12.13 23.61 -4.15
C LEU A 361 11.78 22.13 -4.03
N TRP A 362 12.35 21.47 -3.02
CA TRP A 362 11.96 20.12 -2.64
C TRP A 362 11.49 20.12 -1.18
N ILE A 363 10.22 19.82 -0.96
CA ILE A 363 9.61 19.82 0.37
C ILE A 363 9.21 18.39 0.73
N THR A 364 9.60 17.90 1.89
CA THR A 364 9.17 16.59 2.40
C THR A 364 8.17 16.74 3.53
N THR A 365 7.17 15.86 3.61
CA THR A 365 6.15 15.91 4.65
C THR A 365 5.45 14.58 4.88
N ARG A 366 4.78 14.43 6.03
CA ARG A 366 3.75 13.39 6.19
C ARG A 366 2.48 13.77 5.44
N PRO A 367 1.70 12.81 4.92
CA PRO A 367 0.49 13.12 4.17
C PRO A 367 -0.54 13.97 4.94
N ALA A 368 -0.55 13.87 6.28
CA ALA A 368 -1.46 14.64 7.13
C ALA A 368 -1.16 16.15 7.16
N ALA A 369 0.07 16.57 6.90
CA ALA A 369 0.50 17.96 6.87
C ALA A 369 0.67 18.52 5.45
N ALA A 370 0.47 17.70 4.42
CA ALA A 370 0.58 18.11 3.03
C ALA A 370 -0.42 19.21 2.62
N ASN A 371 -1.55 19.31 3.32
CA ASN A 371 -2.58 20.32 3.11
C ASN A 371 -2.21 21.71 3.65
N GLN A 372 -1.09 21.84 4.38
CA GLN A 372 -0.58 23.15 4.78
C GLN A 372 -0.14 23.98 3.56
N ILE A 373 0.21 23.33 2.45
CA ILE A 373 0.60 23.99 1.20
C ILE A 373 -0.55 23.86 0.19
N PRO A 374 -1.04 24.98 -0.40
CA PRO A 374 -2.05 24.95 -1.43
C PRO A 374 -1.60 24.15 -2.67
N PRO A 375 -2.48 23.35 -3.30
CA PRO A 375 -2.14 22.59 -4.50
C PRO A 375 -1.66 23.48 -5.66
N GLU A 376 -2.09 24.75 -5.73
CA GLU A 376 -1.64 25.65 -6.80
C GLU A 376 -0.17 26.07 -6.67
N CYS A 377 0.44 25.87 -5.50
CA CYS A 377 1.85 26.20 -5.24
C CYS A 377 2.81 25.03 -5.49
N VAL A 378 2.29 23.86 -5.90
CA VAL A 378 3.08 22.63 -6.09
C VAL A 378 2.91 22.14 -7.52
N ASP A 379 4.02 22.03 -8.25
CA ASP A 379 4.00 21.56 -9.65
C ASP A 379 3.95 20.03 -9.73
N MET A 380 4.60 19.35 -8.79
CA MET A 380 4.63 17.90 -8.73
C MET A 380 4.50 17.38 -7.29
N VAL A 381 3.64 16.39 -7.10
CA VAL A 381 3.52 15.62 -5.86
C VAL A 381 4.14 14.24 -6.09
N THR A 382 5.01 13.81 -5.18
CA THR A 382 5.57 12.45 -5.18
C THR A 382 5.26 11.74 -3.87
N GLU A 383 5.13 10.42 -3.90
CA GLU A 383 4.90 9.59 -2.72
C GLU A 383 6.03 8.57 -2.57
N VAL A 384 6.66 8.56 -1.39
CA VAL A 384 7.64 7.55 -0.99
C VAL A 384 6.89 6.37 -0.42
N ARG A 385 6.92 5.24 -1.14
CA ARG A 385 6.19 4.03 -0.75
C ARG A 385 6.93 3.24 0.32
N GLY A 386 8.25 3.10 0.22
CA GLY A 386 9.07 2.28 1.13
C GLY A 386 9.84 1.21 0.36
N PHE A 387 10.18 0.11 1.03
CA PHE A 387 10.83 -1.05 0.40
C PHE A 387 9.80 -2.01 -0.19
N THR A 388 9.95 -2.32 -1.48
CA THR A 388 9.31 -3.46 -2.13
C THR A 388 9.86 -4.78 -1.57
N ASP A 389 9.18 -5.89 -1.76
CA ASP A 389 9.63 -7.18 -1.22
C ASP A 389 11.06 -7.57 -1.68
N PRO A 390 11.47 -7.36 -2.95
CA PRO A 390 12.86 -7.53 -3.36
C PRO A 390 13.83 -6.59 -2.60
N GLN A 391 13.45 -5.32 -2.40
CA GLN A 391 14.28 -4.33 -1.70
C GLN A 391 14.44 -4.66 -0.21
N LYS A 392 13.41 -5.26 0.43
CA LYS A 392 13.51 -5.74 1.82
C LYS A 392 14.64 -6.76 1.95
N GLU A 393 14.66 -7.75 1.05
CA GLU A 393 15.71 -8.76 1.05
C GLU A 393 17.09 -8.19 0.72
N GLU A 394 17.17 -7.26 -0.23
CA GLU A 394 18.40 -6.55 -0.59
C GLU A 394 19.00 -5.84 0.63
N TYR A 395 18.18 -5.11 1.39
CA TYR A 395 18.61 -4.42 2.61
C TYR A 395 19.25 -5.39 3.62
N PHE A 396 18.59 -6.52 3.92
CA PHE A 396 19.13 -7.50 4.86
C PHE A 396 20.40 -8.16 4.33
N ARG A 397 20.49 -8.47 3.03
CA ARG A 397 21.71 -9.01 2.42
C ARG A 397 22.88 -8.03 2.44
N LYS A 398 22.61 -6.74 2.30
CA LYS A 398 23.64 -5.68 2.41
C LYS A 398 24.11 -5.46 3.85
N ARG A 399 23.18 -5.52 4.82
CA ARG A 399 23.46 -5.26 6.23
C ARG A 399 24.20 -6.39 6.95
N PHE A 400 24.08 -7.62 6.47
CA PHE A 400 24.73 -8.79 7.07
C PHE A 400 25.78 -9.37 6.12
N ARG A 401 27.05 -9.38 6.53
CA ARG A 401 28.16 -9.92 5.73
C ARG A 401 28.05 -11.43 5.51
N ASP A 402 27.43 -12.14 6.46
CA ASP A 402 27.18 -13.58 6.39
C ASP A 402 25.84 -13.86 5.69
N GLN A 403 25.91 -14.52 4.53
CA GLN A 403 24.75 -14.84 3.70
C GLN A 403 23.83 -15.89 4.33
N GLU A 404 24.32 -16.80 5.18
CA GLU A 404 23.47 -17.77 5.88
C GLU A 404 22.66 -17.09 6.99
N GLN A 405 23.28 -16.16 7.71
CA GLN A 405 22.58 -15.32 8.70
C GLN A 405 21.53 -14.44 8.02
N ALA A 406 21.88 -13.78 6.90
CA ALA A 406 20.93 -13.00 6.12
C ALA A 406 19.75 -13.85 5.64
N GLY A 407 20.01 -15.06 5.11
CA GLY A 407 18.97 -15.99 4.67
C GLY A 407 18.04 -16.43 5.81
N THR A 408 18.60 -16.72 6.99
CA THR A 408 17.83 -17.09 8.19
C THR A 408 16.92 -15.95 8.66
N ILE A 409 17.44 -14.73 8.68
CA ILE A 409 16.68 -13.53 9.05
C ILE A 409 15.55 -13.26 8.06
N ILE A 410 15.83 -13.30 6.75
CA ILE A 410 14.83 -13.11 5.70
C ILE A 410 13.72 -14.16 5.83
N SER A 411 14.09 -15.44 6.01
CA SER A 411 13.13 -16.53 6.22
C SER A 411 12.26 -16.27 7.45
N HIS A 412 12.86 -15.93 8.59
CA HIS A 412 12.12 -15.63 9.82
C HIS A 412 11.16 -14.45 9.65
N ILE A 413 11.58 -13.36 9.02
CA ILE A 413 10.72 -12.20 8.76
C ILE A 413 9.56 -12.59 7.85
N LYS A 414 9.79 -13.40 6.82
CA LYS A 414 8.73 -13.92 5.94
C LYS A 414 7.74 -14.84 6.67
N THR A 415 8.18 -15.60 7.68
CA THR A 415 7.26 -16.43 8.49
C THR A 415 6.26 -15.62 9.31
N SER A 416 6.59 -14.37 9.67
CA SER A 416 5.72 -13.49 10.44
C SER A 416 5.21 -12.34 9.59
N ARG A 417 3.96 -12.45 9.09
CA ARG A 417 3.35 -11.44 8.22
C ARG A 417 3.36 -10.04 8.84
N SER A 418 3.11 -9.92 10.15
CA SER A 418 3.19 -8.63 10.86
C SER A 418 4.58 -8.00 10.74
N LEU A 419 5.66 -8.77 10.94
CA LEU A 419 7.02 -8.26 10.81
C LEU A 419 7.35 -7.93 9.35
N HIS A 420 6.93 -8.78 8.41
CA HIS A 420 7.14 -8.57 6.97
C HIS A 420 6.46 -7.29 6.43
N ILE A 421 5.22 -7.01 6.86
CA ILE A 421 4.49 -5.79 6.51
C ILE A 421 5.21 -4.58 7.09
N MET A 422 5.64 -4.64 8.36
CA MET A 422 6.32 -3.51 9.00
C MET A 422 7.68 -3.22 8.35
N CYS A 423 8.40 -4.24 7.88
CA CYS A 423 9.65 -4.09 7.10
C CYS A 423 9.45 -3.38 5.74
N HIS A 424 8.23 -3.02 5.35
CA HIS A 424 8.03 -2.06 4.26
C HIS A 424 8.63 -0.69 4.61
N ILE A 425 8.68 -0.31 5.90
CA ILE A 425 9.39 0.89 6.33
C ILE A 425 10.86 0.56 6.67
N PRO A 426 11.84 1.25 6.09
CA PRO A 426 13.26 1.03 6.35
C PRO A 426 13.65 1.09 7.85
N VAL A 427 13.04 1.96 8.65
CA VAL A 427 13.33 2.04 10.10
C VAL A 427 13.01 0.73 10.82
N PHE A 428 11.97 0.01 10.41
CA PHE A 428 11.63 -1.29 10.99
C PHE A 428 12.63 -2.36 10.55
N CYS A 429 13.12 -2.32 9.30
CA CYS A 429 14.21 -3.20 8.87
C CYS A 429 15.46 -3.00 9.73
N TRP A 430 15.78 -1.75 10.08
CA TRP A 430 16.90 -1.44 10.98
C TRP A 430 16.68 -1.94 12.42
N ILE A 431 15.49 -1.75 12.99
CA ILE A 431 15.13 -2.28 14.32
C ILE A 431 15.23 -3.80 14.31
N SER A 432 14.60 -4.47 13.33
CA SER A 432 14.62 -5.93 13.20
C SER A 432 16.03 -6.48 13.00
N ALA A 433 16.85 -5.85 12.15
CA ALA A 433 18.25 -6.24 11.97
C ALA A 433 19.03 -6.14 13.29
N SER A 434 18.88 -5.04 14.02
CA SER A 434 19.60 -4.81 15.28
C SER A 434 19.23 -5.83 16.37
N VAL A 435 17.93 -6.15 16.49
CA VAL A 435 17.44 -7.14 17.46
C VAL A 435 17.88 -8.55 17.09
N LEU A 436 17.66 -8.96 15.84
CA LEU A 436 17.99 -10.31 15.39
C LEU A 436 19.50 -10.55 15.41
N GLU A 437 20.32 -9.53 15.15
CA GLU A 437 21.79 -9.62 15.26
C GLU A 437 22.26 -9.91 16.69
N ASP A 438 21.70 -9.26 17.72
CA ASP A 438 22.06 -9.52 19.14
C ASP A 438 21.60 -10.92 19.58
N MET A 439 20.43 -11.34 19.12
CA MET A 439 19.85 -12.64 19.48
C MET A 439 20.58 -13.80 18.82
N LEU A 440 20.99 -13.68 17.56
CA LEU A 440 21.79 -14.71 16.89
C LEU A 440 23.20 -14.87 17.49
N LYS A 441 23.74 -13.82 18.12
CA LYS A 441 25.01 -13.88 18.87
C LYS A 441 24.89 -14.59 20.23
N THR A 442 23.68 -14.71 20.77
CA THR A 442 23.43 -15.30 22.08
C THR A 442 22.88 -16.72 21.89
N GLU A 443 23.73 -17.74 21.98
CA GLU A 443 23.33 -19.14 21.72
C GLU A 443 22.14 -19.58 22.59
N GLY A 444 21.00 -19.94 21.96
CA GLY A 444 19.90 -20.66 22.61
C GLY A 444 18.56 -19.94 22.79
N GLY A 445 18.37 -18.71 22.29
CA GLY A 445 17.08 -17.99 22.37
C GLY A 445 16.13 -18.22 21.18
N GLU A 446 14.82 -18.36 21.44
CA GLU A 446 13.80 -18.30 20.37
C GLU A 446 13.74 -16.88 19.77
N LEU A 447 13.63 -16.78 18.44
CA LEU A 447 13.48 -15.50 17.75
C LEU A 447 12.08 -14.89 18.00
N PRO A 448 11.96 -13.55 18.09
CA PRO A 448 10.71 -12.87 18.37
C PRO A 448 9.70 -13.09 17.24
N LYS A 449 8.49 -13.53 17.60
CA LYS A 449 7.40 -13.86 16.66
C LYS A 449 6.40 -12.72 16.53
N THR A 450 6.20 -11.96 17.61
CA THR A 450 5.26 -10.83 17.69
C THR A 450 5.95 -9.48 17.58
N LEU A 451 5.19 -8.42 17.26
CA LEU A 451 5.76 -7.08 17.18
C LEU A 451 6.14 -6.59 18.58
N THR A 452 5.35 -6.90 19.60
CA THR A 452 5.67 -6.52 20.99
C THR A 452 6.96 -7.17 21.47
N GLU A 453 7.18 -8.46 21.19
CA GLU A 453 8.44 -9.14 21.50
C GLU A 453 9.64 -8.44 20.85
N MET A 454 9.52 -8.08 19.55
CA MET A 454 10.56 -7.36 18.83
C MET A 454 10.94 -6.05 19.53
N TYR A 455 9.95 -5.29 20.01
CA TYR A 455 10.15 -4.02 20.71
C TYR A 455 10.69 -4.18 22.14
N ILE A 456 10.29 -5.23 22.85
CA ILE A 456 10.86 -5.57 24.16
C ILE A 456 12.34 -5.92 24.00
N HIS A 457 12.67 -6.78 23.03
CA HIS A 457 14.05 -7.13 22.74
C HIS A 457 14.85 -5.91 22.25
N PHE A 458 14.24 -5.02 21.47
CA PHE A 458 14.86 -3.75 21.12
C PHE A 458 15.24 -2.94 22.37
N LEU A 459 14.34 -2.75 23.33
CA LEU A 459 14.69 -2.08 24.60
C LEU A 459 15.78 -2.81 25.39
N VAL A 460 15.77 -4.13 25.40
CA VAL A 460 16.78 -4.95 26.08
C VAL A 460 18.16 -4.79 25.43
N VAL A 461 18.24 -4.78 24.09
CA VAL A 461 19.48 -4.52 23.37
C VAL A 461 20.01 -3.13 23.73
N GLN A 462 19.13 -2.11 23.75
CA GLN A 462 19.52 -0.76 24.14
C GLN A 462 19.98 -0.69 25.61
N SER A 463 19.38 -1.44 26.54
CA SER A 463 19.81 -1.42 27.94
C SER A 463 21.16 -2.10 28.16
N LYS A 464 21.45 -3.22 27.48
CA LYS A 464 22.74 -3.94 27.55
C LYS A 464 23.91 -3.06 27.09
N VAL A 465 23.72 -2.29 26.04
CA VAL A 465 24.77 -1.41 25.50
C VAL A 465 25.06 -0.26 26.48
N ASN A 466 24.09 0.17 27.28
CA ASN A 466 24.25 1.25 28.27
C ASN A 466 25.11 0.82 29.46
N VAL A 467 25.00 -0.44 29.88
CA VAL A 467 25.81 -1.00 30.98
C VAL A 467 27.30 -1.09 30.62
N LYS A 468 27.66 -1.23 29.34
CA LYS A 468 29.07 -1.28 28.91
C LYS A 468 29.83 0.05 29.10
N TYR A 469 29.14 1.18 29.20
CA TYR A 469 29.76 2.50 29.43
C TYR A 469 29.97 2.84 30.92
N GLN A 470 29.34 2.12 31.85
CA GLN A 470 29.50 2.31 33.29
C GLN A 470 30.36 1.17 33.88
N GLU A 471 31.68 1.38 33.97
CA GLU A 471 32.60 0.38 34.53
C GLU A 471 32.38 0.13 36.04
N LYS A 472 32.36 -1.17 36.41
CA LYS A 472 32.71 -1.76 37.73
C LYS A 472 31.74 -1.62 38.92
N SER A 473 30.53 -2.17 38.80
CA SER A 473 29.96 -2.90 39.95
C SER A 473 29.04 -4.03 39.49
N ALA A 474 29.48 -5.26 39.73
CA ALA A 474 28.75 -6.46 39.42
C ALA A 474 27.57 -6.67 40.38
N THR A 475 26.37 -6.63 39.83
CA THR A 475 25.24 -7.46 40.29
C THR A 475 24.45 -7.87 39.05
N HIS A 476 24.06 -9.14 38.96
CA HIS A 476 23.43 -9.79 37.80
C HIS A 476 22.01 -9.27 37.41
N SER A 477 21.66 -8.03 37.74
CA SER A 477 20.38 -7.40 37.34
C SER A 477 20.54 -6.74 35.98
N GLN A 478 19.64 -7.04 35.05
CA GLN A 478 19.63 -6.53 33.67
C GLN A 478 19.31 -5.03 33.61
N TRP A 479 18.75 -4.46 34.68
CA TRP A 479 18.37 -3.06 34.80
C TRP A 479 18.95 -2.43 36.09
N SER A 480 19.59 -1.26 35.97
CA SER A 480 20.00 -0.45 37.13
C SER A 480 18.82 0.39 37.66
N PRO A 481 18.79 0.76 38.96
CA PRO A 481 17.76 1.64 39.53
C PRO A 481 17.61 2.96 38.75
N GLU A 482 18.71 3.52 38.26
CA GLU A 482 18.75 4.74 37.46
C GLU A 482 18.11 4.52 36.08
N SER A 483 18.43 3.40 35.42
CA SER A 483 17.85 3.04 34.11
C SER A 483 16.34 2.82 34.20
N ARG A 484 15.84 2.23 35.30
CA ARG A 484 14.41 2.04 35.55
C ARG A 484 13.68 3.37 35.67
N LYS A 485 14.19 4.30 36.50
CA LYS A 485 13.61 5.63 36.69
C LYS A 485 13.55 6.41 35.38
N THR A 486 14.58 6.31 34.56
CA THR A 486 14.59 6.93 33.23
C THR A 486 13.53 6.32 32.33
N MET A 487 13.41 4.99 32.27
CA MET A 487 12.37 4.33 31.47
C MET A 487 10.95 4.77 31.87
N GLU A 488 10.67 4.88 33.16
CA GLU A 488 9.37 5.37 33.66
C GLU A 488 9.09 6.81 33.21
N SER A 489 10.11 7.68 33.29
CA SER A 489 10.02 9.09 32.87
C SER A 489 9.84 9.22 31.36
N LEU A 490 10.54 8.39 30.58
CA LEU A 490 10.45 8.30 29.12
C LEU A 490 9.07 7.81 28.67
N GLY A 491 8.53 6.78 29.31
CA GLY A 491 7.19 6.28 29.03
C GLY A 491 6.11 7.31 29.35
N LYS A 492 6.27 8.07 30.44
CA LYS A 492 5.38 9.18 30.81
C LYS A 492 5.37 10.25 29.71
N LEU A 493 6.55 10.71 29.30
CA LEU A 493 6.71 11.69 28.22
C LEU A 493 6.06 11.20 26.92
N ALA A 494 6.30 9.93 26.55
CA ALA A 494 5.73 9.33 25.36
C ALA A 494 4.20 9.35 25.38
N PHE A 495 3.58 8.98 26.50
CA PHE A 495 2.13 8.96 26.66
C PHE A 495 1.50 10.37 26.61
N GLU A 496 2.04 11.34 27.35
CA GLU A 496 1.50 12.70 27.38
C GLU A 496 1.61 13.39 26.02
N GLN A 497 2.75 13.23 25.33
CA GLN A 497 2.94 13.81 24.01
C GLN A 497 2.11 13.08 22.94
N LEU A 498 1.89 11.77 23.08
CA LEU A 498 0.99 11.02 22.20
C LEU A 498 -0.47 11.50 22.33
N GLN A 499 -0.95 11.78 23.56
CA GLN A 499 -2.28 12.35 23.79
C GLN A 499 -2.42 13.77 23.22
N LYS A 500 -1.36 14.58 23.30
CA LYS A 500 -1.31 15.93 22.70
C LYS A 500 -1.17 15.90 21.17
N GLY A 501 -0.86 14.75 20.57
CA GLY A 501 -0.56 14.62 19.13
C GLY A 501 0.80 15.21 18.72
N ASN A 502 1.71 15.39 19.69
CA ASN A 502 3.02 15.99 19.48
C ASN A 502 4.07 14.91 19.18
N LEU A 503 4.86 15.15 18.13
CA LEU A 503 5.99 14.30 17.72
C LEU A 503 7.35 14.88 18.16
N ILE A 504 7.37 16.17 18.51
CA ILE A 504 8.55 16.93 18.91
C ILE A 504 8.28 17.61 20.25
N PHE A 505 9.27 17.56 21.12
CA PHE A 505 9.22 18.13 22.47
C PHE A 505 10.54 18.83 22.82
N TYR A 506 10.46 19.73 23.80
CA TYR A 506 11.51 20.68 24.16
C TYR A 506 12.07 20.36 25.54
N GLU A 507 13.10 21.11 25.92
CA GLU A 507 13.69 21.06 27.25
C GLU A 507 12.64 21.20 28.37
N SER A 508 11.64 22.06 28.19
CA SER A 508 10.52 22.22 29.14
C SER A 508 9.72 20.93 29.33
N ASP A 509 9.38 20.23 28.24
CA ASP A 509 8.61 18.98 28.29
C ASP A 509 9.39 17.86 28.99
N LEU A 510 10.73 17.82 28.79
CA LEU A 510 11.62 16.87 29.47
C LEU A 510 11.68 17.13 30.98
N THR A 511 11.78 18.41 31.38
CA THR A 511 11.82 18.78 32.80
C THR A 511 10.50 18.50 33.52
N GLU A 512 9.35 18.70 32.86
CA GLU A 512 8.01 18.36 33.38
C GLU A 512 7.87 16.85 33.65
N CYS A 513 8.51 16.02 32.84
CA CYS A 513 8.56 14.57 33.01
C CYS A 513 9.66 14.08 33.97
N GLY A 514 10.48 14.98 34.54
CA GLY A 514 11.51 14.63 35.52
C GLY A 514 12.82 14.08 34.91
N ILE A 515 13.08 14.35 33.63
CA ILE A 515 14.30 13.93 32.91
C ILE A 515 15.36 15.03 33.04
N ASP A 516 16.52 14.70 33.63
CA ASP A 516 17.67 15.62 33.72
C ASP A 516 18.34 15.78 32.35
N ILE A 517 18.51 17.02 31.88
CA ILE A 517 19.10 17.40 30.60
C ILE A 517 20.56 16.95 30.47
N ARG A 518 21.31 16.94 31.58
CA ARG A 518 22.68 16.42 31.60
C ARG A 518 22.71 14.91 31.44
N ALA A 519 21.74 14.20 32.02
CA ALA A 519 21.56 12.77 31.81
C ALA A 519 21.03 12.46 30.40
N ALA A 520 20.10 13.25 29.84
CA ALA A 520 19.62 13.16 28.45
C ALA A 520 20.77 13.23 27.43
N SER A 521 21.75 14.10 27.68
CA SER A 521 22.97 14.23 26.87
C SER A 521 23.95 13.05 27.03
N VAL A 522 23.84 12.25 28.10
CA VAL A 522 24.64 11.02 28.33
C VAL A 522 23.89 9.78 27.81
N TYR A 523 22.55 9.78 27.88
CA TYR A 523 21.69 8.86 27.14
C TYR A 523 21.99 8.95 25.64
N SER A 524 22.37 10.15 25.15
CA SER A 524 23.55 10.49 24.31
C SER A 524 24.26 9.37 23.48
N GLY A 525 24.67 8.29 24.14
CA GLY A 525 25.46 7.21 23.52
C GLY A 525 24.73 5.90 23.24
N VAL A 526 23.57 5.64 23.89
CA VAL A 526 22.89 4.33 23.79
C VAL A 526 21.37 4.47 23.77
N PHE A 527 20.80 5.14 24.77
CA PHE A 527 19.39 5.59 24.72
C PHE A 527 19.16 6.68 23.67
N THR A 528 20.22 7.24 23.07
CA THR A 528 20.16 8.13 21.91
C THR A 528 19.64 7.50 20.68
N GLN A 529 19.73 6.18 20.55
CA GLN A 529 19.04 5.58 19.44
C GLN A 529 17.57 5.95 19.56
N VAL A 530 16.96 5.84 20.75
CA VAL A 530 15.55 6.23 20.98
C VAL A 530 15.27 7.72 20.76
N PHE A 531 16.23 8.62 21.07
CA PHE A 531 16.08 10.08 20.99
C PHE A 531 16.99 10.74 19.95
N ARG A 532 16.40 11.47 19.01
CA ARG A 532 17.19 12.33 18.13
C ARG A 532 17.41 13.69 18.80
N GLU A 533 18.64 13.95 19.28
CA GLU A 533 19.12 15.29 19.66
C GLU A 533 19.73 15.95 18.41
N GLU A 534 19.13 17.02 17.94
CA GLU A 534 19.71 17.80 16.83
C GLU A 534 20.46 19.00 17.39
N LYS A 535 21.77 19.03 17.12
CA LYS A 535 22.62 20.18 17.42
C LYS A 535 22.64 21.12 16.21
N GLY A 536 21.77 22.13 16.25
CA GLY A 536 22.00 23.33 15.45
C GLY A 536 23.17 24.14 16.02
N THR A 537 23.63 25.14 15.27
CA THR A 537 24.70 26.08 15.67
C THR A 537 24.36 26.92 16.92
N TYR A 538 23.16 26.80 17.49
CA TYR A 538 22.68 27.60 18.64
C TYR A 538 21.93 26.78 19.71
N THR A 539 21.84 27.36 20.89
CA THR A 539 21.75 26.78 22.25
C THR A 539 20.46 26.07 22.67
N ASN A 540 19.46 25.86 21.80
CA ASN A 540 18.21 25.17 22.17
C ASN A 540 18.16 23.75 21.61
N LYS A 541 18.14 22.77 22.51
CA LYS A 541 18.06 21.34 22.18
C LYS A 541 16.61 20.95 21.90
N VAL A 542 16.36 20.33 20.75
CA VAL A 542 15.06 19.75 20.37
C VAL A 542 15.17 18.24 20.38
N PHE A 543 14.11 17.55 20.81
CA PHE A 543 14.09 16.11 20.97
C PHE A 543 12.86 15.48 20.30
N CYS A 544 13.06 14.33 19.67
CA CYS A 544 11.98 13.48 19.17
C CYS A 544 12.35 11.99 19.31
N PHE A 545 11.35 11.12 19.30
CA PHE A 545 11.60 9.68 19.16
C PHE A 545 12.03 9.33 17.73
N ILE A 546 12.78 8.24 17.50
CA ILE A 546 13.16 7.77 16.13
C ILE A 546 11.93 7.64 15.23
N HIS A 547 10.87 7.10 15.81
CA HIS A 547 9.67 6.73 15.09
C HIS A 547 8.46 6.75 16.02
N LEU A 548 7.29 7.07 15.48
CA LEU A 548 6.03 7.11 16.22
C LEU A 548 5.74 5.77 16.92
N SER A 549 6.07 4.64 16.30
CA SER A 549 5.88 3.32 16.91
C SER A 549 6.70 3.11 18.19
N VAL A 550 7.87 3.74 18.32
CA VAL A 550 8.66 3.70 19.57
C VAL A 550 7.96 4.51 20.66
N GLN A 551 7.39 5.66 20.30
CA GLN A 551 6.58 6.48 21.20
C GLN A 551 5.31 5.74 21.64
N GLU A 552 4.57 5.11 20.72
CA GLU A 552 3.38 4.32 21.03
C GLU A 552 3.70 3.11 21.93
N PHE A 553 4.83 2.44 21.69
CA PHE A 553 5.30 1.33 22.52
C PHE A 553 5.65 1.78 23.95
N LEU A 554 6.43 2.85 24.09
CA LEU A 554 6.80 3.41 25.40
C LEU A 554 5.58 3.94 26.17
N ALA A 555 4.63 4.54 25.46
CA ALA A 555 3.35 4.95 26.04
C ALA A 555 2.56 3.74 26.55
N ALA A 556 2.47 2.65 25.76
CA ALA A 556 1.80 1.42 26.18
C ALA A 556 2.49 0.79 27.40
N LEU A 557 3.83 0.79 27.43
CA LEU A 557 4.63 0.34 28.56
C LEU A 557 4.34 1.15 29.82
N HIS A 558 4.26 2.48 29.70
CA HIS A 558 3.92 3.37 30.82
C HIS A 558 2.51 3.10 31.37
N VAL A 559 1.52 2.97 30.51
CA VAL A 559 0.13 2.68 30.93
C VAL A 559 0.06 1.32 31.63
N HIS A 560 0.76 0.31 31.11
CA HIS A 560 0.85 -1.01 31.74
C HIS A 560 1.52 -0.97 33.12
N LEU A 561 2.67 -0.28 33.21
CA LEU A 561 3.46 -0.15 34.45
C LEU A 561 2.69 0.61 35.53
N THR A 562 2.08 1.75 35.16
CA THR A 562 1.28 2.56 36.06
C THR A 562 0.10 1.76 36.61
N PHE A 563 -0.65 1.06 35.74
CA PHE A 563 -1.78 0.25 36.20
C PHE A 563 -1.36 -0.88 37.15
N ILE A 564 -0.27 -1.60 36.87
CA ILE A 564 0.19 -2.68 37.75
C ILE A 564 0.64 -2.14 39.12
N THR A 565 1.34 -1.01 39.11
CA THR A 565 1.94 -0.42 40.31
C THR A 565 0.87 0.24 41.19
N SER A 566 0.06 1.13 40.61
CA SER A 566 -0.89 1.99 41.34
C SER A 566 -2.35 1.54 41.22
N GLY A 567 -2.72 0.77 40.19
CA GLY A 567 -4.10 0.39 39.89
C GLY A 567 -4.89 1.45 39.10
N VAL A 568 -4.25 2.56 38.71
CA VAL A 568 -4.88 3.67 37.99
C VAL A 568 -5.00 3.35 36.50
N ASN A 569 -6.21 3.48 35.96
CA ASN A 569 -6.45 3.40 34.52
C ASN A 569 -6.27 4.79 33.88
N LEU A 570 -5.11 5.02 33.25
CA LEU A 570 -4.81 6.29 32.57
C LEU A 570 -5.68 6.55 31.32
N LEU A 571 -6.44 5.55 30.86
CA LEU A 571 -7.30 5.68 29.70
C LEU A 571 -8.75 6.04 30.08
N SER A 572 -9.18 5.97 31.34
CA SER A 572 -10.59 6.31 31.69
C SER A 572 -10.79 7.81 31.92
N GLU A 573 -11.92 8.34 31.43
CA GLU A 573 -12.33 9.76 31.64
C GLU A 573 -12.73 10.05 33.10
N GLU A 574 -13.10 9.04 33.88
CA GLU A 574 -13.39 9.18 35.31
C GLU A 574 -12.09 9.08 36.13
N PRO A 575 -11.75 10.10 36.95
CA PRO A 575 -10.57 10.04 37.80
C PRO A 575 -10.78 9.00 38.90
N THR A 576 -10.17 7.82 38.77
CA THR A 576 -10.09 6.88 39.89
C THR A 576 -9.25 7.51 41.00
N THR A 577 -9.91 7.88 42.12
CA THR A 577 -9.26 8.35 43.34
C THR A 577 -8.16 7.39 43.79
N SER A 578 -6.96 7.94 43.97
CA SER A 578 -5.77 7.19 44.39
C SER A 578 -5.97 6.48 45.74
N CYS A 579 -5.47 5.24 45.82
CA CYS A 579 -5.29 4.43 47.03
C CYS A 579 -6.50 3.58 47.49
N LEU A 580 -6.94 2.62 46.67
CA LEU A 580 -7.76 1.49 47.13
C LEU A 580 -6.87 0.34 47.68
N PRO A 581 -7.28 -0.37 48.75
CA PRO A 581 -6.59 -1.58 49.25
C PRO A 581 -6.41 -2.63 48.13
N LYS A 582 -5.39 -3.51 48.20
CA LYS A 582 -5.11 -4.57 47.20
C LYS A 582 -6.35 -5.42 46.81
N VAL A 583 -7.33 -5.52 47.69
CA VAL A 583 -8.59 -6.27 47.51
C VAL A 583 -9.60 -5.56 46.58
N PHE A 584 -9.51 -4.23 46.44
CA PHE A 584 -10.43 -3.40 45.65
C PHE A 584 -9.80 -2.85 44.35
N ARG A 585 -8.61 -3.31 43.96
CA ARG A 585 -7.98 -2.85 42.70
C ARG A 585 -8.78 -3.33 41.48
N PRO A 586 -9.00 -2.46 40.47
CA PRO A 586 -9.60 -2.88 39.21
C PRO A 586 -8.80 -4.02 38.57
N LYS A 587 -9.50 -5.00 37.98
CA LYS A 587 -8.83 -6.09 37.26
C LYS A 587 -8.18 -5.54 35.99
N LEU A 588 -7.01 -6.07 35.63
CA LEU A 588 -6.30 -5.73 34.38
C LEU A 588 -7.18 -5.92 33.12
N THR A 589 -8.17 -6.82 33.18
CA THR A 589 -9.20 -6.97 32.14
C THR A 589 -9.96 -5.67 31.86
N HIS A 590 -10.22 -4.82 32.85
CA HIS A 590 -10.93 -3.54 32.65
C HIS A 590 -10.09 -2.54 31.88
N LEU A 591 -8.79 -2.46 32.15
CA LEU A 591 -7.86 -1.64 31.37
C LEU A 591 -7.87 -2.08 29.90
N HIS A 592 -7.71 -3.38 29.66
CA HIS A 592 -7.72 -3.93 28.30
C HIS A 592 -9.05 -3.67 27.58
N GLN A 593 -10.19 -3.85 28.26
CA GLN A 593 -11.51 -3.57 27.69
C GLN A 593 -11.67 -2.09 27.31
N SER A 594 -11.24 -1.18 28.19
CA SER A 594 -11.25 0.27 27.94
C SER A 594 -10.38 0.65 26.74
N ALA A 595 -9.17 0.07 26.64
CA ALA A 595 -8.26 0.30 25.52
C ALA A 595 -8.83 -0.21 24.19
N VAL A 596 -9.41 -1.42 24.18
CA VAL A 596 -10.08 -1.97 22.98
C VAL A 596 -11.23 -1.08 22.53
N ASP A 597 -12.03 -0.56 23.48
CA ASP A 597 -13.16 0.29 23.15
C ASP A 597 -12.74 1.65 22.59
N GLN A 598 -11.70 2.28 23.14
CA GLN A 598 -11.14 3.52 22.59
C GLN A 598 -10.52 3.35 21.21
N ALA A 599 -9.77 2.26 20.98
CA ALA A 599 -9.22 1.96 19.65
C ALA A 599 -10.34 1.75 18.61
N LEU A 600 -11.43 1.08 18.99
CA LEU A 600 -12.59 0.90 18.12
C LEU A 600 -13.38 2.20 17.87
N GLN A 601 -13.35 3.16 18.79
CA GLN A 601 -13.95 4.49 18.62
C GLN A 601 -13.08 5.42 17.76
N SER A 602 -11.77 5.18 17.70
CA SER A 602 -10.84 5.96 16.89
C SER A 602 -11.19 5.88 15.40
N PRO A 603 -11.52 7.00 14.72
CA PRO A 603 -11.81 7.00 13.29
C PRO A 603 -10.55 6.68 12.48
N ASN A 604 -9.40 7.20 12.91
CA ASN A 604 -8.17 7.19 12.12
C ASN A 604 -7.30 5.96 12.40
N GLY A 605 -7.50 5.28 13.54
CA GLY A 605 -6.69 4.12 13.97
C GLY A 605 -5.40 4.48 14.72
N HIS A 606 -5.28 5.69 15.26
CA HIS A 606 -4.08 6.17 15.96
C HIS A 606 -3.77 5.46 17.29
N LEU A 607 -4.67 4.59 17.78
CA LEU A 607 -4.44 3.76 18.96
C LEU A 607 -4.24 2.28 18.60
N ASP A 608 -4.25 1.94 17.31
CA ASP A 608 -4.23 0.54 16.87
C ASP A 608 -2.92 -0.15 17.30
N LEU A 609 -1.78 0.51 17.11
CA LEU A 609 -0.48 -0.02 17.51
C LEU A 609 -0.24 0.02 19.02
N PHE A 610 -0.62 1.13 19.65
CA PHE A 610 -0.64 1.26 21.10
C PHE A 610 -1.41 0.09 21.75
N LEU A 611 -2.58 -0.27 21.22
CA LEU A 611 -3.38 -1.39 21.70
C LEU A 611 -2.67 -2.72 21.51
N ARG A 612 -2.08 -2.97 20.33
CA ARG A 612 -1.29 -4.19 20.05
C ARG A 612 -0.18 -4.37 21.10
N PHE A 613 0.58 -3.32 21.38
CA PHE A 613 1.65 -3.33 22.38
C PHE A 613 1.14 -3.52 23.82
N LEU A 614 0.09 -2.79 24.21
CA LEU A 614 -0.48 -2.89 25.57
C LEU A 614 -0.94 -4.31 25.88
N LEU A 615 -1.56 -4.99 24.91
CA LEU A 615 -2.01 -6.37 25.04
C LEU A 615 -0.82 -7.35 25.04
N GLY A 616 0.16 -7.18 24.15
CA GLY A 616 1.36 -8.02 24.13
C GLY A 616 2.16 -7.96 25.44
N LEU A 617 2.25 -6.78 26.08
CA LEU A 617 2.93 -6.60 27.38
C LEU A 617 2.26 -7.37 28.54
N SER A 618 0.99 -7.77 28.37
CA SER A 618 0.26 -8.53 29.38
C SER A 618 0.63 -10.03 29.44
N LEU A 619 1.37 -10.54 28.45
CA LEU A 619 1.84 -11.91 28.39
C LEU A 619 2.96 -12.18 29.40
N GLU A 620 2.91 -13.35 30.04
CA GLU A 620 3.90 -13.74 31.06
C GLU A 620 5.32 -13.86 30.49
N THR A 621 5.47 -14.38 29.26
CA THR A 621 6.75 -14.46 28.52
C THR A 621 7.39 -13.10 28.27
N ASN A 622 6.58 -12.08 28.04
CA ASN A 622 7.06 -10.72 27.80
C ASN A 622 7.41 -10.01 29.11
N ARG A 623 6.79 -10.42 30.22
CA ARG A 623 7.13 -9.93 31.55
C ARG A 623 8.41 -10.52 32.11
N THR A 624 8.72 -11.79 31.82
CA THR A 624 10.01 -12.39 32.22
C THR A 624 11.19 -11.68 31.55
N LEU A 625 11.03 -11.22 30.30
CA LEU A 625 12.03 -10.38 29.61
C LEU A 625 12.21 -8.98 30.24
N LEU A 626 11.21 -8.52 31.00
CA LEU A 626 11.17 -7.23 31.70
C LEU A 626 11.21 -7.40 33.23
N GLN A 627 11.68 -8.54 33.73
CA GLN A 627 11.49 -8.97 35.13
C GLN A 627 12.19 -8.05 36.15
N ASP A 628 13.26 -7.34 35.77
CA ASP A 628 13.87 -6.31 36.62
C ASP A 628 13.29 -4.89 36.39
N LEU A 629 12.29 -4.73 35.52
CA LEU A 629 11.52 -3.49 35.35
C LEU A 629 10.13 -3.62 36.00
N LEU A 630 9.54 -4.83 35.98
CA LEU A 630 8.23 -5.16 36.51
C LEU A 630 8.32 -5.90 37.86
N THR A 631 7.72 -5.36 38.93
CA THR A 631 7.59 -6.13 40.17
C THR A 631 6.58 -7.27 39.97
N GLN A 632 6.99 -8.52 40.25
CA GLN A 632 6.16 -9.72 40.06
C GLN A 632 4.80 -9.57 40.73
N THR A 633 3.81 -9.21 39.92
CA THR A 633 2.41 -9.17 40.32
C THR A 633 1.67 -10.11 39.38
N GLY A 634 1.20 -11.23 39.93
CA GLY A 634 0.59 -12.32 39.18
C GLY A 634 -0.57 -11.84 38.30
N SER A 635 -0.28 -11.61 37.01
CA SER A 635 -1.33 -11.63 35.99
C SER A 635 -1.65 -13.09 35.77
N SER A 636 -2.84 -13.51 36.18
CA SER A 636 -3.29 -14.86 35.91
C SER A 636 -3.49 -15.01 34.39
N SER A 637 -3.04 -16.11 33.80
CA SER A 637 -3.44 -16.57 32.45
C SER A 637 -4.96 -16.41 32.19
N GLN A 638 -5.76 -16.54 33.26
CA GLN A 638 -7.20 -16.28 33.29
C GLN A 638 -7.62 -14.84 32.88
N THR A 639 -6.80 -13.83 33.13
CA THR A 639 -7.05 -12.42 32.73
C THR A 639 -6.88 -12.25 31.22
N ASN A 640 -5.84 -12.85 30.65
CA ASN A 640 -5.60 -12.80 29.21
C ASN A 640 -6.68 -13.59 28.45
N GLN A 641 -7.10 -14.76 28.97
CA GLN A 641 -8.23 -15.51 28.42
C GLN A 641 -9.54 -14.69 28.38
N LYS A 642 -9.88 -13.97 29.46
CA LYS A 642 -11.05 -13.07 29.47
C LYS A 642 -10.94 -11.92 28.48
N THR A 643 -9.72 -11.41 28.29
CA THR A 643 -9.45 -10.35 27.30
C THR A 643 -9.62 -10.89 25.87
N VAL A 644 -9.08 -12.07 25.60
CA VAL A 644 -9.27 -12.81 24.33
C VAL A 644 -10.75 -13.04 24.04
N GLU A 645 -11.53 -13.54 25.02
CA GLU A 645 -12.97 -13.72 24.87
C GLU A 645 -13.71 -12.40 24.57
N TYR A 646 -13.28 -11.30 25.20
CA TYR A 646 -13.82 -9.97 24.93
C TYR A 646 -13.53 -9.51 23.51
N ILE A 647 -12.30 -9.68 23.02
CA ILE A 647 -11.90 -9.34 21.65
C ILE A 647 -12.70 -10.19 20.66
N LYS A 648 -12.80 -11.51 20.87
CA LYS A 648 -13.64 -12.40 20.05
C LYS A 648 -15.10 -11.96 20.05
N LYS A 649 -15.64 -11.53 21.20
CA LYS A 649 -16.99 -10.95 21.29
C LYS A 649 -17.13 -9.66 20.47
N LYS A 650 -16.11 -8.80 20.44
CA LYS A 650 -16.11 -7.57 19.61
C LYS A 650 -16.03 -7.89 18.12
N ILE A 651 -15.19 -8.83 17.70
CA ILE A 651 -15.13 -9.31 16.31
C ILE A 651 -16.50 -9.86 15.87
N ARG A 652 -17.18 -10.65 16.73
CA ARG A 652 -18.54 -11.15 16.44
C ARG A 652 -19.59 -10.06 16.23
N LYS A 653 -19.37 -8.84 16.72
CA LYS A 653 -20.25 -7.69 16.45
C LYS A 653 -20.05 -7.07 15.06
N ASN A 654 -19.15 -7.61 14.23
CA ASN A 654 -18.82 -7.12 12.89
C ASN A 654 -18.46 -5.62 12.86
N PRO A 655 -17.35 -5.20 13.49
CA PRO A 655 -16.81 -3.86 13.26
C PRO A 655 -16.32 -3.73 11.80
N SER A 656 -15.92 -2.53 11.36
CA SER A 656 -15.36 -2.36 10.01
C SER A 656 -14.18 -3.30 9.77
N LEU A 657 -13.87 -3.56 8.51
CA LEU A 657 -12.79 -4.47 8.11
C LEU A 657 -11.46 -4.11 8.78
N GLU A 658 -11.08 -2.84 8.71
CA GLU A 658 -9.80 -2.32 9.22
C GLU A 658 -9.70 -2.56 10.74
N LYS A 659 -10.82 -2.36 11.45
CA LYS A 659 -10.92 -2.62 12.88
C LYS A 659 -10.85 -4.12 13.18
N SER A 660 -11.50 -4.96 12.38
CA SER A 660 -11.46 -6.41 12.53
C SER A 660 -10.04 -6.96 12.34
N ILE A 661 -9.33 -6.49 11.31
CA ILE A 661 -7.92 -6.82 11.05
C ILE A 661 -7.05 -6.42 12.24
N ASN A 662 -7.21 -5.19 12.77
CA ASN A 662 -6.49 -4.75 13.96
C ASN A 662 -6.75 -5.65 15.18
N LEU A 663 -8.00 -6.08 15.40
CA LEU A 663 -8.34 -7.01 16.48
C LEU A 663 -7.73 -8.41 16.28
N PHE A 664 -7.58 -8.90 15.05
CA PHE A 664 -6.82 -10.13 14.78
C PHE A 664 -5.33 -9.97 15.07
N HIS A 665 -4.72 -8.83 14.72
CA HIS A 665 -3.36 -8.54 15.16
C HIS A 665 -3.26 -8.51 16.69
N CYS A 666 -4.23 -7.96 17.41
CA CYS A 666 -4.28 -7.99 18.87
C CYS A 666 -4.38 -9.43 19.43
N LEU A 667 -5.14 -10.33 18.78
CA LEU A 667 -5.18 -11.75 19.16
C LEU A 667 -3.83 -12.44 18.92
N ASN A 668 -3.15 -12.13 17.82
CA ASN A 668 -1.80 -12.62 17.53
C ASN A 668 -0.78 -12.14 18.58
N GLU A 669 -0.83 -10.88 19.01
CA GLU A 669 0.02 -10.35 20.09
C GLU A 669 -0.26 -11.01 21.46
N LEU A 670 -1.47 -11.55 21.66
CA LEU A 670 -1.85 -12.35 22.83
C LEU A 670 -1.54 -13.85 22.66
N ASN A 671 -0.86 -14.25 21.58
CA ASN A 671 -0.60 -15.64 21.20
C ASN A 671 -1.87 -16.51 21.06
N ASP A 672 -3.05 -15.92 20.85
CA ASP A 672 -4.28 -16.66 20.53
C ASP A 672 -4.44 -16.78 19.02
N ARG A 673 -4.03 -17.92 18.47
CA ARG A 673 -4.26 -18.26 17.06
C ARG A 673 -5.49 -19.13 16.85
N SER A 674 -6.27 -19.38 17.91
CA SER A 674 -7.35 -20.38 17.89
C SER A 674 -8.37 -20.18 16.76
N LEU A 675 -8.81 -18.93 16.50
CA LEU A 675 -9.74 -18.62 15.40
C LEU A 675 -9.10 -18.79 14.02
N VAL A 676 -7.80 -18.45 13.90
CA VAL A 676 -7.05 -18.58 12.64
C VAL A 676 -6.77 -20.06 12.36
N GLU A 677 -6.34 -20.83 13.36
CA GLU A 677 -6.10 -22.27 13.28
C GLU A 677 -7.39 -23.05 13.02
N GLU A 678 -8.50 -22.64 13.64
CA GLU A 678 -9.82 -23.20 13.35
C GLU A 678 -10.13 -23.04 11.85
N MET A 679 -9.92 -21.85 11.27
CA MET A 679 -10.10 -21.57 9.84
C MET A 679 -9.07 -22.27 8.94
N GLN A 680 -7.80 -22.35 9.34
CA GLN A 680 -6.77 -23.05 8.57
C GLN A 680 -7.03 -24.57 8.49
N ARG A 681 -7.61 -25.17 9.52
CA ARG A 681 -8.09 -26.57 9.46
C ARG A 681 -9.20 -26.74 8.41
N TYR A 682 -10.05 -25.74 8.21
CA TYR A 682 -11.04 -25.77 7.11
C TYR A 682 -10.38 -25.62 5.73
N ARG A 683 -9.33 -24.80 5.60
CA ARG A 683 -8.59 -24.60 4.34
C ARG A 683 -7.88 -25.87 3.84
N ASN A 684 -7.43 -26.73 4.74
CA ASN A 684 -6.74 -27.99 4.40
C ASN A 684 -7.68 -29.15 4.04
N TRP A 685 -9.00 -28.92 3.98
CA TRP A 685 -9.97 -29.93 3.57
C TRP A 685 -10.26 -29.82 2.06
N ASP A 686 -10.31 -30.98 1.40
CA ASP A 686 -10.37 -31.14 -0.07
C ASP A 686 -11.47 -30.26 -0.75
N PRO A 687 -11.15 -29.49 -1.81
CA PRO A 687 -12.09 -28.61 -2.53
C PRO A 687 -13.37 -29.27 -3.09
N TRP A 688 -13.42 -30.60 -3.12
CA TRP A 688 -14.52 -31.37 -3.69
C TRP A 688 -15.64 -31.72 -2.71
N CYS A 689 -15.45 -31.48 -1.40
CA CYS A 689 -16.53 -31.59 -0.43
C CYS A 689 -17.28 -30.26 -0.33
N GLY A 690 -18.41 -30.16 -1.05
CA GLY A 690 -19.35 -29.04 -0.95
C GLY A 690 -19.93 -28.87 0.46
N PHE A 691 -19.18 -28.26 1.37
CA PHE A 691 -19.65 -27.84 2.67
C PHE A 691 -20.30 -26.46 2.55
N SER A 692 -21.54 -26.37 3.03
CA SER A 692 -22.29 -25.12 3.12
C SER A 692 -21.60 -24.15 4.09
N THR A 693 -20.95 -23.12 3.56
CA THR A 693 -20.41 -21.97 4.31
C THR A 693 -21.50 -21.12 4.95
N ASP A 694 -22.78 -21.43 4.71
CA ASP A 694 -23.94 -20.73 5.26
C ASP A 694 -24.03 -20.86 6.80
N LYS A 695 -23.12 -21.66 7.40
CA LYS A 695 -22.97 -21.83 8.84
C LYS A 695 -21.79 -21.08 9.46
N LEU A 696 -20.97 -20.37 8.68
CA LEU A 696 -19.85 -19.60 9.23
C LEU A 696 -20.36 -18.40 10.02
N SER A 697 -19.91 -18.29 11.26
CA SER A 697 -20.20 -17.13 12.11
C SER A 697 -19.48 -15.88 11.58
N PRO A 698 -20.01 -14.68 11.91
CA PRO A 698 -19.33 -13.40 11.67
C PRO A 698 -17.82 -13.37 11.96
N ALA A 699 -17.39 -14.00 13.06
CA ALA A 699 -15.98 -14.04 13.45
C ALA A 699 -15.15 -14.98 12.58
N GLN A 700 -15.73 -16.08 12.11
CA GLN A 700 -15.07 -17.01 11.20
C GLN A 700 -14.91 -16.39 9.81
N TRP A 701 -15.92 -15.66 9.30
CA TRP A 701 -15.78 -14.87 8.08
C TRP A 701 -14.69 -13.81 8.20
N SER A 702 -14.65 -13.08 9.32
CA SER A 702 -13.61 -12.08 9.56
C SER A 702 -12.21 -12.71 9.65
N ALA A 703 -12.11 -13.91 10.23
CA ALA A 703 -10.86 -14.67 10.29
C ALA A 703 -10.42 -15.17 8.91
N LEU A 704 -11.37 -15.64 8.08
CA LEU A 704 -11.11 -16.03 6.70
C LEU A 704 -10.60 -14.83 5.89
N VAL A 705 -11.26 -13.67 5.97
CA VAL A 705 -10.81 -12.44 5.32
C VAL A 705 -9.40 -12.07 5.78
N PHE A 706 -9.13 -12.11 7.09
CA PHE A 706 -7.80 -11.84 7.63
C PHE A 706 -6.74 -12.81 7.08
N ILE A 707 -7.04 -14.11 6.99
CA ILE A 707 -6.13 -15.11 6.44
C ILE A 707 -5.85 -14.86 4.96
N LEU A 708 -6.89 -14.58 4.17
CA LEU A 708 -6.76 -14.37 2.72
C LEU A 708 -6.00 -13.08 2.40
N LEU A 709 -6.26 -12.00 3.13
CA LEU A 709 -5.49 -10.75 2.98
C LEU A 709 -4.06 -10.88 3.51
N SER A 710 -3.79 -11.85 4.38
CA SER A 710 -2.45 -12.12 4.91
C SER A 710 -1.62 -13.08 4.05
N SER A 711 -2.24 -13.77 3.09
CA SER A 711 -1.58 -14.73 2.19
C SER A 711 -1.25 -14.09 0.85
N GLU A 712 0.00 -14.17 0.41
CA GLU A 712 0.40 -13.60 -0.90
C GLU A 712 -0.15 -14.40 -2.09
N GLU A 713 -0.33 -15.73 -1.93
CA GLU A 713 -0.78 -16.62 -3.02
C GLU A 713 -2.25 -16.40 -3.42
N ASP A 714 -3.10 -15.94 -2.51
CA ASP A 714 -4.56 -15.82 -2.72
C ASP A 714 -4.99 -14.46 -3.32
N LEU A 715 -4.08 -13.46 -3.37
CA LEU A 715 -4.39 -12.11 -3.85
C LEU A 715 -4.21 -11.94 -5.38
N ASP A 716 -3.52 -12.85 -6.07
CA ASP A 716 -3.42 -12.76 -7.54
C ASP A 716 -4.72 -13.23 -8.20
N VAL A 717 -5.21 -14.42 -7.84
CA VAL A 717 -6.45 -14.99 -8.38
C VAL A 717 -7.38 -15.46 -7.26
N PHE A 718 -8.39 -14.65 -6.97
CA PHE A 718 -9.46 -15.00 -6.05
C PHE A 718 -10.58 -15.74 -6.77
N ASP A 719 -10.79 -17.00 -6.40
CA ASP A 719 -11.90 -17.82 -6.88
C ASP A 719 -12.90 -18.05 -5.76
N LEU A 720 -14.08 -17.44 -5.90
CA LEU A 720 -15.14 -17.52 -4.90
C LEU A 720 -15.61 -18.98 -4.70
N LYS A 721 -15.54 -19.84 -5.73
CA LYS A 721 -15.97 -21.25 -5.64
C LYS A 721 -15.11 -22.11 -4.74
N LYS A 722 -13.85 -21.71 -4.50
CA LYS A 722 -12.98 -22.40 -3.52
C LYS A 722 -13.52 -22.32 -2.10
N TYR A 723 -14.37 -21.32 -1.82
CA TYR A 723 -14.95 -21.09 -0.50
C TYR A 723 -16.44 -21.39 -0.54
N SER A 724 -17.20 -20.68 -1.38
CA SER A 724 -18.64 -20.82 -1.49
C SER A 724 -19.20 -20.10 -2.71
N ALA A 725 -19.95 -20.81 -3.53
CA ALA A 725 -20.70 -20.24 -4.64
C ALA A 725 -22.01 -19.59 -4.13
N SER A 726 -21.92 -18.51 -3.34
CA SER A 726 -23.09 -17.77 -2.87
C SER A 726 -22.89 -16.26 -2.82
N GLU A 727 -23.99 -15.51 -2.96
CA GLU A 727 -24.00 -14.05 -2.84
C GLU A 727 -23.57 -13.58 -1.44
N GLU A 728 -24.00 -14.23 -0.36
CA GLU A 728 -23.61 -13.84 1.00
C GLU A 728 -22.10 -14.05 1.24
N ALA A 729 -21.51 -15.10 0.68
CA ALA A 729 -20.06 -15.29 0.73
C ALA A 729 -19.31 -14.17 -0.01
N LEU A 730 -19.78 -13.77 -1.20
CA LEU A 730 -19.21 -12.64 -1.93
C LEU A 730 -19.24 -11.37 -1.07
N LEU A 731 -20.40 -11.04 -0.49
CA LEU A 731 -20.56 -9.82 0.31
C LEU A 731 -19.62 -9.78 1.53
N ARG A 732 -19.35 -10.94 2.14
CA ARG A 732 -18.38 -11.06 3.26
C ARG A 732 -16.93 -11.00 2.79
N LEU A 733 -16.65 -11.44 1.55
CA LEU A 733 -15.31 -11.51 0.96
C LEU A 733 -14.99 -10.34 0.00
N LEU A 734 -15.87 -9.33 -0.13
CA LEU A 734 -15.59 -8.10 -0.89
C LEU A 734 -14.22 -7.47 -0.57
N PRO A 735 -13.75 -7.45 0.69
CA PRO A 735 -12.39 -7.01 1.01
C PRO A 735 -11.30 -7.72 0.22
N VAL A 736 -11.43 -9.04 0.05
CA VAL A 736 -10.48 -9.88 -0.68
C VAL A 736 -10.61 -9.61 -2.17
N VAL A 737 -11.83 -9.52 -2.70
CA VAL A 737 -12.08 -9.13 -4.10
C VAL A 737 -11.45 -7.77 -4.43
N LYS A 738 -11.58 -6.81 -3.52
CA LYS A 738 -10.99 -5.47 -3.67
C LYS A 738 -9.47 -5.50 -3.71
N ALA A 739 -8.84 -6.34 -2.89
CA ALA A 739 -7.38 -6.49 -2.86
C ALA A 739 -6.84 -7.37 -4.00
N SER A 740 -7.69 -8.18 -4.64
CA SER A 740 -7.25 -9.16 -5.63
C SER A 740 -7.04 -8.56 -7.01
N ARG A 741 -6.09 -9.11 -7.78
CA ARG A 741 -5.89 -8.74 -9.19
C ARG A 741 -6.98 -9.31 -10.10
N LYS A 742 -7.36 -10.57 -9.87
CA LYS A 742 -8.37 -11.29 -10.65
C LYS A 742 -9.42 -11.90 -9.73
N ALA A 743 -10.70 -11.68 -10.05
CA ALA A 743 -11.83 -12.28 -9.34
C ALA A 743 -12.65 -13.18 -10.26
N LEU A 744 -12.71 -14.47 -9.91
CA LEU A 744 -13.51 -15.49 -10.59
C LEU A 744 -14.80 -15.72 -9.80
N LEU A 745 -15.89 -15.14 -10.30
CA LEU A 745 -17.21 -15.16 -9.67
C LEU A 745 -18.26 -15.90 -10.53
N ARG A 746 -17.79 -16.70 -11.49
CA ARG A 746 -18.62 -17.35 -12.51
C ARG A 746 -19.57 -18.40 -11.93
N GLY A 747 -20.88 -18.22 -12.04
CA GLY A 747 -21.88 -19.18 -11.59
C GLY A 747 -21.83 -19.41 -10.09
N CYS A 748 -21.93 -18.32 -9.34
CA CYS A 748 -21.97 -18.25 -7.88
C CYS A 748 -23.32 -17.74 -7.35
N GLU A 749 -24.38 -17.89 -8.15
CA GLU A 749 -25.75 -17.47 -7.83
C GLU A 749 -25.86 -15.97 -7.48
N LEU A 750 -25.07 -15.13 -8.17
CA LEU A 750 -25.04 -13.69 -7.92
C LEU A 750 -26.23 -12.97 -8.56
N SER A 751 -26.69 -11.90 -7.91
CA SER A 751 -27.81 -11.06 -8.34
C SER A 751 -27.40 -9.59 -8.55
N GLU A 752 -28.37 -8.72 -8.84
CA GLU A 752 -28.17 -7.27 -8.92
C GLU A 752 -27.58 -6.66 -7.62
N ARG A 753 -27.86 -7.25 -6.45
CA ARG A 753 -27.31 -6.80 -5.15
C ARG A 753 -25.79 -6.96 -5.12
N SER A 754 -25.28 -8.07 -5.67
CA SER A 754 -23.86 -8.31 -5.83
C SER A 754 -23.20 -7.26 -6.74
N CYS A 755 -23.87 -6.87 -7.83
CA CYS A 755 -23.37 -5.83 -8.74
C CYS A 755 -23.24 -4.46 -8.07
N ALA A 756 -24.18 -4.06 -7.22
CA ALA A 756 -24.08 -2.81 -6.45
C ALA A 756 -22.86 -2.82 -5.51
N ALA A 757 -22.61 -3.95 -4.85
CA ALA A 757 -21.45 -4.11 -3.98
C ALA A 757 -20.12 -4.09 -4.76
N LEU A 758 -20.06 -4.77 -5.91
CA LEU A 758 -18.89 -4.76 -6.79
C LEU A 758 -18.65 -3.39 -7.42
N SER A 759 -19.70 -2.63 -7.72
CA SER A 759 -19.57 -1.24 -8.17
C SER A 759 -18.83 -0.37 -7.15
N SER A 760 -19.12 -0.55 -5.86
CA SER A 760 -18.38 0.13 -4.78
C SER A 760 -16.90 -0.26 -4.77
N VAL A 761 -16.60 -1.55 -4.98
CA VAL A 761 -15.22 -2.04 -5.10
C VAL A 761 -14.51 -1.40 -6.28
N LEU A 762 -15.11 -1.43 -7.48
CA LEU A 762 -14.54 -0.86 -8.71
C LEU A 762 -14.32 0.65 -8.63
N SER A 763 -15.19 1.36 -7.90
CA SER A 763 -15.07 2.81 -7.71
C SER A 763 -13.99 3.21 -6.69
N SER A 764 -13.41 2.27 -5.97
CA SER A 764 -12.48 2.55 -4.87
C SER A 764 -11.03 2.69 -5.34
N GLN A 765 -10.36 3.77 -4.93
CA GLN A 765 -8.92 4.02 -5.20
C GLN A 765 -7.95 2.94 -4.73
N SER A 766 -8.39 2.06 -3.84
CA SER A 766 -7.59 0.95 -3.31
C SER A 766 -7.94 -0.39 -3.96
N SER A 767 -8.73 -0.41 -5.03
CA SER A 767 -9.01 -1.65 -5.77
C SER A 767 -7.81 -2.05 -6.64
N GLY A 768 -7.34 -3.28 -6.46
CA GLY A 768 -6.32 -3.91 -7.31
C GLY A 768 -6.91 -4.65 -8.52
N LEU A 769 -8.23 -4.65 -8.68
CA LEU A 769 -8.92 -5.54 -9.61
C LEU A 769 -8.68 -5.13 -11.06
N ARG A 770 -8.15 -6.08 -11.84
CA ARG A 770 -7.87 -5.97 -13.29
C ARG A 770 -8.76 -6.88 -14.12
N GLU A 771 -9.16 -8.01 -13.58
CA GLU A 771 -9.99 -8.99 -14.29
C GLU A 771 -11.17 -9.43 -13.43
N LEU A 772 -12.38 -9.34 -13.97
CA LEU A 772 -13.62 -9.73 -13.30
C LEU A 772 -14.42 -10.67 -14.20
N ASP A 773 -14.58 -11.92 -13.77
CA ASP A 773 -15.44 -12.90 -14.43
C ASP A 773 -16.73 -13.11 -13.64
N LEU A 774 -17.83 -12.58 -14.18
CA LEU A 774 -19.18 -12.65 -13.61
C LEU A 774 -20.09 -13.62 -14.40
N SER A 775 -19.53 -14.41 -15.31
CA SER A 775 -20.31 -15.24 -16.23
C SER A 775 -21.24 -16.23 -15.53
N ASN A 776 -22.30 -16.68 -16.21
CA ASN A 776 -23.28 -17.65 -15.71
C ASN A 776 -23.99 -17.24 -14.40
N ASN A 777 -24.20 -15.94 -14.15
CA ASN A 777 -25.00 -15.44 -13.03
C ASN A 777 -26.25 -14.72 -13.55
N ASP A 778 -27.35 -14.71 -12.78
CA ASP A 778 -28.61 -14.07 -13.19
C ASP A 778 -28.60 -12.56 -12.85
N LEU A 779 -27.69 -11.82 -13.48
CA LEU A 779 -27.48 -10.40 -13.17
C LEU A 779 -28.56 -9.49 -13.76
N GLN A 780 -29.09 -9.87 -14.92
CA GLN A 780 -30.06 -9.10 -15.70
C GLN A 780 -29.54 -7.69 -16.08
N ASP A 781 -30.38 -6.91 -16.75
CA ASP A 781 -30.00 -5.56 -17.18
C ASP A 781 -29.77 -4.58 -16.01
N SER A 782 -30.49 -4.75 -14.90
CA SER A 782 -30.34 -3.92 -13.70
C SER A 782 -28.97 -4.11 -13.04
N GLY A 783 -28.47 -5.34 -13.00
CA GLY A 783 -27.13 -5.64 -12.50
C GLY A 783 -26.03 -4.94 -13.28
N VAL A 784 -26.09 -4.96 -14.62
CA VAL A 784 -25.09 -4.27 -15.48
C VAL A 784 -25.17 -2.76 -15.32
N LYS A 785 -26.39 -2.21 -15.20
CA LYS A 785 -26.59 -0.78 -14.95
C LYS A 785 -26.01 -0.32 -13.60
N LEU A 786 -26.04 -1.17 -12.57
CA LEU A 786 -25.40 -0.87 -11.29
C LEU A 786 -23.88 -0.96 -11.40
N LEU A 787 -23.37 -1.96 -12.12
CA LEU A 787 -21.94 -2.16 -12.33
C LEU A 787 -21.31 -1.01 -13.15
N SER A 788 -22.03 -0.46 -14.12
CA SER A 788 -21.53 0.62 -14.98
C SER A 788 -21.14 1.88 -14.20
N ALA A 789 -21.86 2.21 -13.12
CA ALA A 789 -21.50 3.34 -12.26
C ALA A 789 -20.10 3.20 -11.63
N GLY A 790 -19.69 1.97 -11.31
CA GLY A 790 -18.35 1.67 -10.80
C GLY A 790 -17.29 1.67 -11.91
N LEU A 791 -17.65 1.16 -13.10
CA LEU A 791 -16.76 1.13 -14.27
C LEU A 791 -16.47 2.52 -14.85
N GLU A 792 -17.41 3.46 -14.72
CA GLU A 792 -17.25 4.86 -15.15
C GLU A 792 -16.40 5.69 -14.16
N SER A 793 -16.06 5.15 -12.99
CA SER A 793 -15.23 5.84 -12.01
C SER A 793 -13.80 6.09 -12.54
N PRO A 794 -13.21 7.27 -12.31
CA PRO A 794 -11.79 7.53 -12.64
C PRO A 794 -10.81 6.66 -11.85
N HIS A 795 -11.28 5.96 -10.82
CA HIS A 795 -10.49 5.05 -10.01
C HIS A 795 -10.60 3.58 -10.47
N CYS A 796 -11.41 3.29 -11.50
CA CYS A 796 -11.55 1.94 -12.01
C CYS A 796 -10.35 1.55 -12.88
N GLU A 797 -9.61 0.54 -12.46
CA GLU A 797 -8.43 0.05 -13.18
C GLU A 797 -8.70 -1.29 -13.92
N LEU A 798 -9.99 -1.68 -14.04
CA LEU A 798 -10.41 -2.96 -14.63
C LEU A 798 -10.09 -3.01 -16.14
N LYS A 799 -9.48 -4.11 -16.58
CA LYS A 799 -9.06 -4.36 -17.97
C LYS A 799 -9.90 -5.44 -18.66
N THR A 800 -10.31 -6.47 -17.93
CA THR A 800 -11.14 -7.56 -18.49
C THR A 800 -12.43 -7.70 -17.71
N LEU A 801 -13.55 -7.70 -18.44
CA LEU A 801 -14.88 -7.98 -17.89
C LEU A 801 -15.54 -9.10 -18.69
N ARG A 802 -15.91 -10.19 -18.02
CA ARG A 802 -16.67 -11.30 -18.63
C ARG A 802 -18.07 -11.38 -18.03
N LEU A 803 -19.08 -11.32 -18.89
CA LEU A 803 -20.51 -11.32 -18.58
C LEU A 803 -21.25 -12.38 -19.40
N THR A 804 -20.59 -13.50 -19.70
CA THR A 804 -21.13 -14.55 -20.56
C THR A 804 -22.33 -15.23 -19.91
N SER A 805 -23.44 -15.40 -20.64
CA SER A 805 -24.67 -16.05 -20.15
C SER A 805 -25.24 -15.41 -18.86
N CYS A 806 -25.35 -14.08 -18.82
CA CYS A 806 -25.84 -13.33 -17.66
C CYS A 806 -27.31 -12.85 -17.77
N LYS A 807 -28.05 -13.38 -18.76
CA LYS A 807 -29.42 -12.98 -19.13
C LYS A 807 -29.54 -11.49 -19.47
N LEU A 808 -28.56 -10.96 -20.19
CA LEU A 808 -28.56 -9.57 -20.65
C LEU A 808 -29.39 -9.41 -21.92
N SER A 809 -30.03 -8.25 -22.07
CA SER A 809 -30.74 -7.82 -23.27
C SER A 809 -30.09 -6.58 -23.89
N GLU A 810 -30.68 -6.07 -24.98
CA GLU A 810 -30.32 -4.79 -25.61
C GLU A 810 -30.20 -3.61 -24.63
N ARG A 811 -30.91 -3.62 -23.49
CA ARG A 811 -30.87 -2.53 -22.49
C ARG A 811 -29.53 -2.44 -21.78
N SER A 812 -28.85 -3.56 -21.57
CA SER A 812 -27.50 -3.60 -20.99
C SER A 812 -26.48 -2.90 -21.90
N CYS A 813 -26.68 -2.96 -23.21
CA CYS A 813 -25.77 -2.36 -24.20
C CYS A 813 -25.69 -0.84 -24.08
N ALA A 814 -26.76 -0.15 -23.68
CA ALA A 814 -26.73 1.29 -23.45
C ALA A 814 -25.80 1.66 -22.29
N ALA A 815 -25.85 0.92 -21.17
CA ALA A 815 -24.98 1.14 -20.02
C ALA A 815 -23.51 0.84 -20.36
N LEU A 816 -23.25 -0.25 -21.09
CA LEU A 816 -21.90 -0.61 -21.52
C LEU A 816 -21.36 0.37 -22.57
N SER A 817 -22.19 0.88 -23.48
CA SER A 817 -21.80 1.92 -24.44
C SER A 817 -21.36 3.20 -23.72
N SER A 818 -22.04 3.59 -22.63
CA SER A 818 -21.64 4.72 -21.79
C SER A 818 -20.25 4.49 -21.17
N VAL A 819 -20.01 3.30 -20.62
CA VAL A 819 -18.70 2.89 -20.08
C VAL A 819 -17.62 2.97 -21.16
N LEU A 820 -17.84 2.39 -22.34
CA LEU A 820 -16.86 2.39 -23.44
C LEU A 820 -16.56 3.81 -23.96
N SER A 821 -17.51 4.73 -23.83
CA SER A 821 -17.35 6.13 -24.26
C SER A 821 -16.65 7.01 -23.22
N SER A 822 -16.53 6.55 -21.97
CA SER A 822 -16.00 7.34 -20.87
C SER A 822 -14.49 7.51 -20.94
N GLN A 823 -14.00 8.73 -20.66
CA GLN A 823 -12.57 9.05 -20.58
C GLN A 823 -11.82 8.29 -19.47
N SER A 824 -12.54 7.82 -18.46
CA SER A 824 -12.00 7.04 -17.34
C SER A 824 -11.91 5.54 -17.63
N SER A 825 -12.49 5.06 -18.72
CA SER A 825 -12.60 3.62 -18.97
C SER A 825 -11.26 3.03 -19.39
N GLY A 826 -10.74 2.13 -18.56
CA GLY A 826 -9.52 1.37 -18.86
C GLY A 826 -9.76 0.04 -19.55
N LEU A 827 -11.00 -0.31 -19.92
CA LEU A 827 -11.37 -1.66 -20.35
C LEU A 827 -10.68 -2.04 -21.67
N ARG A 828 -10.15 -3.27 -21.74
CA ARG A 828 -9.43 -3.83 -22.90
C ARG A 828 -10.15 -5.07 -23.47
N GLU A 829 -10.76 -5.88 -22.62
CA GLU A 829 -11.49 -7.07 -23.03
C GLU A 829 -12.91 -7.07 -22.46
N LEU A 830 -13.89 -7.28 -23.33
CA LEU A 830 -15.30 -7.40 -22.98
C LEU A 830 -15.89 -8.66 -23.63
N ASP A 831 -16.32 -9.60 -22.80
CA ASP A 831 -17.00 -10.82 -23.24
C ASP A 831 -18.48 -10.78 -22.84
N LEU A 832 -19.36 -10.67 -23.83
CA LEU A 832 -20.82 -10.63 -23.68
C LEU A 832 -21.50 -11.87 -24.27
N SER A 833 -20.74 -12.92 -24.56
CA SER A 833 -21.23 -14.10 -25.26
C SER A 833 -22.49 -14.70 -24.61
N ASN A 834 -23.34 -15.35 -25.41
CA ASN A 834 -24.55 -16.02 -24.94
C ASN A 834 -25.58 -15.13 -24.23
N ASN A 835 -25.62 -13.84 -24.52
CA ASN A 835 -26.70 -12.94 -24.09
C ASN A 835 -27.56 -12.52 -25.28
N ASP A 836 -28.86 -12.34 -25.09
CA ASP A 836 -29.82 -12.10 -26.17
C ASP A 836 -29.89 -10.60 -26.53
N LEU A 837 -28.74 -10.04 -26.94
CA LEU A 837 -28.53 -8.60 -27.18
C LEU A 837 -29.21 -8.10 -28.46
N GLN A 838 -29.29 -8.95 -29.49
CA GLN A 838 -29.86 -8.64 -30.81
C GLN A 838 -29.16 -7.47 -31.54
N ASP A 839 -29.63 -7.14 -32.74
CA ASP A 839 -29.08 -6.05 -33.54
C ASP A 839 -29.26 -4.67 -32.87
N SER A 840 -30.35 -4.48 -32.14
CA SER A 840 -30.63 -3.25 -31.38
C SER A 840 -29.57 -3.00 -30.31
N GLY A 841 -29.19 -4.03 -29.55
CA GLY A 841 -28.11 -3.95 -28.56
C GLY A 841 -26.75 -3.71 -29.21
N VAL A 842 -26.46 -4.40 -30.32
CA VAL A 842 -25.19 -4.22 -31.06
C VAL A 842 -25.06 -2.81 -31.62
N LYS A 843 -26.15 -2.20 -32.11
CA LYS A 843 -26.15 -0.79 -32.54
C LYS A 843 -25.81 0.17 -31.39
N LEU A 844 -26.33 -0.08 -30.20
CA LEU A 844 -25.99 0.71 -29.01
C LEU A 844 -24.51 0.56 -28.65
N LEU A 845 -23.98 -0.66 -28.63
CA LEU A 845 -22.55 -0.89 -28.40
C LEU A 845 -21.67 -0.22 -29.47
N SER A 846 -22.11 -0.25 -30.73
CA SER A 846 -21.40 0.36 -31.86
C SER A 846 -21.17 1.85 -31.61
N ALA A 847 -22.17 2.58 -31.09
CA ALA A 847 -22.01 4.01 -30.75
C ALA A 847 -20.91 4.25 -29.69
N GLY A 848 -20.71 3.32 -28.75
CA GLY A 848 -19.63 3.40 -27.77
C GLY A 848 -18.25 3.10 -28.37
N LEU A 849 -18.17 2.16 -29.33
CA LEU A 849 -16.94 1.82 -30.05
C LEU A 849 -16.45 2.96 -30.96
N GLU A 850 -17.36 3.81 -31.45
CA GLU A 850 -17.01 5.00 -32.25
C GLU A 850 -16.30 6.09 -31.44
N SER A 851 -16.38 6.03 -30.10
CA SER A 851 -15.75 7.02 -29.23
C SER A 851 -14.22 6.99 -29.35
N PRO A 852 -13.54 8.14 -29.46
CA PRO A 852 -12.08 8.20 -29.43
C PRO A 852 -11.48 7.81 -28.07
N HIS A 853 -12.32 7.66 -27.04
CA HIS A 853 -11.91 7.20 -25.71
C HIS A 853 -12.03 5.68 -25.54
N CYS A 854 -12.57 4.97 -26.53
CA CYS A 854 -12.71 3.52 -26.45
C CYS A 854 -11.35 2.85 -26.69
N GLU A 855 -10.79 2.25 -25.65
CA GLU A 855 -9.50 1.53 -25.72
C GLU A 855 -9.68 0.01 -25.84
N LEU A 856 -10.86 -0.48 -26.21
CA LEU A 856 -11.19 -1.91 -26.24
C LEU A 856 -10.40 -2.64 -27.34
N GLU A 857 -9.74 -3.73 -26.97
CA GLU A 857 -8.91 -4.56 -27.86
C GLU A 857 -9.61 -5.88 -28.23
N THR A 858 -10.42 -6.44 -27.33
CA THR A 858 -11.15 -7.70 -27.57
C THR A 858 -12.63 -7.55 -27.24
N LEU A 859 -13.48 -7.90 -28.21
CA LEU A 859 -14.93 -7.93 -28.04
C LEU A 859 -15.48 -9.29 -28.48
N SER A 860 -16.15 -9.99 -27.58
CA SER A 860 -16.87 -11.22 -27.90
C SER A 860 -18.38 -11.04 -27.78
N LEU A 861 -19.06 -11.24 -28.90
CA LEU A 861 -20.52 -11.22 -29.08
C LEU A 861 -21.01 -12.61 -29.56
N SER A 862 -20.28 -13.67 -29.24
CA SER A 862 -20.58 -15.02 -29.69
C SER A 862 -21.96 -15.48 -29.20
N GLY A 863 -22.84 -15.86 -30.13
CA GLY A 863 -24.19 -16.33 -29.81
C GLY A 863 -25.10 -15.26 -29.20
N CYS A 864 -25.03 -14.02 -29.69
CA CYS A 864 -25.79 -12.88 -29.18
C CYS A 864 -27.09 -12.54 -29.96
N LEU A 865 -27.53 -13.45 -30.83
CA LEU A 865 -28.67 -13.26 -31.74
C LEU A 865 -28.46 -12.11 -32.73
N VAL A 866 -27.21 -11.91 -33.16
CA VAL A 866 -26.85 -10.85 -34.10
C VAL A 866 -27.14 -11.31 -35.53
N SER A 867 -27.83 -10.46 -36.29
CA SER A 867 -28.09 -10.67 -37.71
C SER A 867 -27.15 -9.84 -38.58
N GLU A 868 -27.38 -9.86 -39.90
CA GLU A 868 -26.73 -8.99 -40.87
C GLU A 868 -26.78 -7.51 -40.47
N GLU A 869 -27.91 -7.05 -39.92
CA GLU A 869 -28.10 -5.63 -39.56
C GLU A 869 -27.14 -5.18 -38.44
N GLY A 870 -26.95 -6.02 -37.41
CA GLY A 870 -26.00 -5.76 -36.34
C GLY A 870 -24.56 -5.81 -36.82
N CYS A 871 -24.22 -6.78 -37.69
CA CYS A 871 -22.88 -6.88 -38.28
C CYS A 871 -22.53 -5.67 -39.16
N VAL A 872 -23.47 -5.18 -39.97
CA VAL A 872 -23.31 -3.94 -40.77
C VAL A 872 -23.06 -2.74 -39.84
N SER A 873 -23.79 -2.65 -38.72
CA SER A 873 -23.62 -1.56 -37.75
C SER A 873 -22.23 -1.57 -37.10
N LEU A 874 -21.72 -2.75 -36.73
CA LEU A 874 -20.35 -2.91 -36.22
C LEU A 874 -19.30 -2.54 -37.26
N ALA A 875 -19.44 -3.00 -38.51
CA ALA A 875 -18.51 -2.68 -39.58
C ALA A 875 -18.44 -1.17 -39.83
N SER A 876 -19.58 -0.47 -39.76
CA SER A 876 -19.64 0.98 -39.86
C SER A 876 -18.88 1.68 -38.72
N ALA A 877 -19.09 1.25 -37.48
CA ALA A 877 -18.42 1.84 -36.32
C ALA A 877 -16.89 1.62 -36.33
N LEU A 878 -16.45 0.44 -36.76
CA LEU A 878 -15.02 0.14 -36.90
C LEU A 878 -14.34 0.92 -38.03
N SER A 879 -15.11 1.42 -39.00
CA SER A 879 -14.60 2.20 -40.13
C SER A 879 -14.59 3.71 -39.88
N SER A 880 -15.37 4.21 -38.92
CA SER A 880 -15.57 5.66 -38.70
C SER A 880 -14.49 6.31 -37.80
N SER A 881 -13.78 5.51 -37.00
CA SER A 881 -12.74 5.96 -36.05
C SER A 881 -11.59 4.94 -36.03
N PRO A 882 -10.33 5.35 -35.80
CA PRO A 882 -9.23 4.41 -35.64
C PRO A 882 -9.46 3.53 -34.40
N SER A 883 -10.02 2.35 -34.63
CA SER A 883 -10.36 1.40 -33.59
C SER A 883 -9.11 0.78 -32.96
N HIS A 884 -9.15 0.58 -31.65
CA HIS A 884 -8.15 -0.20 -30.90
C HIS A 884 -8.43 -1.71 -30.95
N LEU A 885 -9.57 -2.12 -31.53
CA LEU A 885 -10.03 -3.50 -31.54
C LEU A 885 -9.13 -4.38 -32.41
N ARG A 886 -8.59 -5.43 -31.79
CA ARG A 886 -7.73 -6.46 -32.38
C ARG A 886 -8.45 -7.78 -32.57
N GLU A 887 -9.39 -8.11 -31.69
CA GLU A 887 -10.13 -9.37 -31.76
C GLU A 887 -11.64 -9.13 -31.68
N LEU A 888 -12.37 -9.64 -32.68
CA LEU A 888 -13.83 -9.61 -32.74
C LEU A 888 -14.37 -11.03 -32.93
N ASP A 889 -15.09 -11.53 -31.94
CA ASP A 889 -15.75 -12.84 -31.99
C ASP A 889 -17.27 -12.67 -32.18
N LEU A 890 -17.75 -13.01 -33.36
CA LEU A 890 -19.16 -13.04 -33.75
C LEU A 890 -19.62 -14.46 -34.07
N SER A 891 -18.88 -15.48 -33.65
CA SER A 891 -19.24 -16.89 -33.87
C SER A 891 -20.64 -17.20 -33.33
N TYR A 892 -21.30 -18.21 -33.91
CA TYR A 892 -22.66 -18.61 -33.52
C TYR A 892 -23.74 -17.51 -33.65
N ASN A 893 -23.58 -16.56 -34.58
CA ASN A 893 -24.60 -15.59 -34.96
C ASN A 893 -25.08 -15.81 -36.41
N HIS A 894 -25.83 -14.87 -37.00
CA HIS A 894 -26.20 -14.91 -38.40
C HIS A 894 -25.73 -13.64 -39.13
N PRO A 895 -24.42 -13.50 -39.42
CA PRO A 895 -23.89 -12.28 -40.02
C PRO A 895 -24.45 -11.97 -41.42
N GLY A 896 -25.07 -12.95 -42.09
CA GLY A 896 -25.54 -12.81 -43.48
C GLY A 896 -24.41 -12.55 -44.48
N ASP A 897 -24.73 -12.62 -45.77
CA ASP A 897 -23.73 -12.43 -46.82
C ASP A 897 -23.13 -11.02 -46.78
N SER A 898 -23.94 -9.99 -46.53
CA SER A 898 -23.47 -8.60 -46.51
C SER A 898 -22.64 -8.29 -45.27
N GLY A 899 -23.06 -8.76 -44.09
CA GLY A 899 -22.33 -8.52 -42.84
C GLY A 899 -20.98 -9.23 -42.84
N GLU A 900 -20.94 -10.49 -43.29
CA GLU A 900 -19.68 -11.22 -43.48
C GLU A 900 -18.76 -10.51 -44.46
N LYS A 901 -19.27 -10.11 -45.64
CA LYS A 901 -18.49 -9.41 -46.64
C LYS A 901 -17.91 -8.08 -46.13
N LEU A 902 -18.69 -7.28 -45.42
CA LEU A 902 -18.23 -5.99 -44.88
C LEU A 902 -17.17 -6.15 -43.79
N LEU A 903 -17.37 -7.08 -42.85
CA LEU A 903 -16.42 -7.34 -41.78
C LEU A 903 -15.12 -7.96 -42.32
N SER A 904 -15.20 -8.87 -43.29
CA SER A 904 -14.02 -9.43 -43.94
C SER A 904 -13.26 -8.40 -44.78
N ALA A 905 -13.96 -7.51 -45.49
CA ALA A 905 -13.31 -6.43 -46.24
C ALA A 905 -12.58 -5.44 -45.31
N GLY A 906 -13.09 -5.22 -44.10
CA GLY A 906 -12.42 -4.38 -43.11
C GLY A 906 -11.06 -4.93 -42.65
N LEU A 907 -10.82 -6.25 -42.68
CA LEU A 907 -9.50 -6.84 -42.39
C LEU A 907 -8.42 -6.44 -43.40
N GLU A 908 -8.82 -6.03 -44.61
CA GLU A 908 -7.92 -5.53 -45.65
C GLU A 908 -7.66 -4.01 -45.53
N ASP A 909 -8.46 -3.30 -44.72
CA ASP A 909 -8.34 -1.86 -44.53
C ASP A 909 -7.20 -1.53 -43.53
N PRO A 910 -6.18 -0.74 -43.94
CA PRO A 910 -5.09 -0.32 -43.05
C PRO A 910 -5.53 0.49 -41.82
N LEU A 911 -6.75 1.06 -41.85
CA LEU A 911 -7.33 1.79 -40.73
C LEU A 911 -7.87 0.85 -39.64
N TRP A 912 -8.16 -0.41 -39.98
CA TRP A 912 -8.56 -1.42 -39.01
C TRP A 912 -7.31 -2.04 -38.38
N ARG A 913 -7.30 -2.14 -37.05
CA ARG A 913 -6.26 -2.85 -36.28
C ARG A 913 -6.65 -4.29 -35.93
N LEU A 914 -7.71 -4.79 -36.58
CA LEU A 914 -8.31 -6.08 -36.27
C LEU A 914 -7.39 -7.21 -36.77
N ASP A 915 -6.77 -7.92 -35.83
CA ASP A 915 -5.88 -9.05 -36.07
C ASP A 915 -6.68 -10.35 -36.29
N THR A 916 -7.82 -10.51 -35.60
CA THR A 916 -8.63 -11.73 -35.61
C THR A 916 -10.13 -11.42 -35.69
N LEU A 917 -10.80 -12.00 -36.69
CA LEU A 917 -12.25 -12.00 -36.83
C LEU A 917 -12.75 -13.46 -36.83
N ARG A 918 -13.70 -13.78 -35.95
CA ARG A 918 -14.34 -15.12 -35.91
C ARG A 918 -15.81 -15.01 -36.30
N LEU A 919 -16.18 -15.70 -37.39
CA LEU A 919 -17.56 -15.80 -37.90
C LEU A 919 -18.08 -17.25 -37.91
N ASP A 920 -17.38 -18.16 -37.22
CA ASP A 920 -17.64 -19.59 -37.29
C ASP A 920 -19.07 -19.96 -36.84
N HIS A 921 -19.59 -21.05 -37.40
CA HIS A 921 -20.86 -21.67 -37.03
C HIS A 921 -22.11 -20.79 -37.19
N GLY A 922 -22.11 -19.90 -38.19
CA GLY A 922 -23.25 -19.03 -38.49
C GLY A 922 -24.49 -19.75 -39.07
N GLY A 923 -25.64 -19.08 -39.05
CA GLY A 923 -26.87 -19.54 -39.71
C GLY A 923 -28.16 -18.99 -39.09
N GLU A 924 -29.28 -18.99 -39.83
CA GLU A 924 -30.56 -18.42 -39.37
C GLU A 924 -31.06 -19.02 -38.06
N GLN A 925 -30.78 -20.30 -37.80
CA GLN A 925 -31.11 -20.98 -36.55
C GLN A 925 -30.48 -20.30 -35.32
N ARG A 926 -29.41 -19.52 -35.51
CA ARG A 926 -28.74 -18.76 -34.45
C ARG A 926 -29.55 -17.58 -33.92
N LEU A 927 -30.59 -17.16 -34.65
CA LEU A 927 -31.51 -16.08 -34.24
C LEU A 927 -32.65 -16.56 -33.33
N LYS A 928 -32.75 -17.88 -33.05
CA LYS A 928 -33.69 -18.40 -32.04
C LYS A 928 -33.21 -17.98 -30.63
N PRO A 929 -34.08 -17.56 -29.70
CA PRO A 929 -33.64 -17.21 -28.34
C PRO A 929 -33.24 -18.44 -27.51
N GLY A 930 -32.42 -18.22 -26.48
CA GLY A 930 -32.01 -19.25 -25.52
C GLY A 930 -31.13 -20.37 -26.11
N LEU A 931 -31.11 -21.54 -25.48
CA LEU A 931 -30.22 -22.65 -25.87
C LEU A 931 -30.60 -23.32 -27.21
N ARG A 932 -31.85 -23.13 -27.67
CA ARG A 932 -32.34 -23.72 -28.92
C ARG A 932 -31.59 -23.21 -30.16
N LYS A 933 -30.91 -22.06 -30.08
CA LYS A 933 -29.99 -21.60 -31.13
C LYS A 933 -28.83 -22.55 -31.40
N TYR A 934 -28.54 -23.44 -30.46
CA TYR A 934 -27.51 -24.47 -30.59
C TYR A 934 -28.04 -25.82 -31.08
N SER A 935 -29.29 -25.88 -31.55
CA SER A 935 -29.92 -27.12 -32.00
C SER A 935 -29.04 -27.86 -33.01
N CYS A 936 -28.72 -29.12 -32.73
CA CYS A 936 -28.07 -30.02 -33.68
C CYS A 936 -29.03 -31.14 -34.09
N GLU A 937 -28.95 -31.55 -35.36
CA GLU A 937 -29.67 -32.73 -35.83
C GLU A 937 -28.83 -33.97 -35.54
N LEU A 938 -29.44 -34.95 -34.88
CA LEU A 938 -28.83 -36.23 -34.53
C LEU A 938 -29.60 -37.38 -35.19
N THR A 939 -28.90 -38.45 -35.52
CA THR A 939 -29.48 -39.70 -36.00
C THR A 939 -28.90 -40.90 -35.24
N LEU A 940 -29.76 -41.86 -34.91
CA LEU A 940 -29.36 -43.06 -34.17
C LEU A 940 -28.56 -44.00 -35.10
N ASP A 941 -27.39 -44.47 -34.68
CA ASP A 941 -26.54 -45.33 -35.51
C ASP A 941 -26.88 -46.81 -35.34
N SER A 942 -27.52 -47.39 -36.37
CA SER A 942 -27.85 -48.82 -36.43
C SER A 942 -26.63 -49.74 -36.37
N ASN A 943 -25.41 -49.25 -36.67
CA ASN A 943 -24.18 -50.04 -36.59
C ASN A 943 -23.69 -50.21 -35.15
N THR A 944 -24.10 -49.32 -34.24
CA THR A 944 -23.75 -49.41 -32.81
C THR A 944 -24.80 -50.12 -31.99
N ALA A 945 -26.07 -50.07 -32.43
CA ALA A 945 -27.21 -50.55 -31.66
C ALA A 945 -27.13 -52.02 -31.22
N HIS A 946 -27.37 -52.29 -29.94
CA HIS A 946 -27.52 -53.65 -29.41
C HIS A 946 -28.65 -54.42 -30.12
N ARG A 947 -28.55 -55.75 -30.20
CA ARG A 947 -29.54 -56.60 -30.91
C ARG A 947 -30.96 -56.52 -30.32
N ASP A 948 -31.10 -56.21 -29.03
CA ASP A 948 -32.40 -56.04 -28.36
C ASP A 948 -33.06 -54.66 -28.61
N LEU A 949 -32.41 -53.79 -29.37
CA LEU A 949 -32.92 -52.46 -29.68
C LEU A 949 -33.50 -52.42 -31.08
N ARG A 950 -34.70 -51.89 -31.23
CA ARG A 950 -35.33 -51.64 -32.53
C ARG A 950 -35.37 -50.14 -32.80
N LEU A 951 -34.74 -49.75 -33.91
CA LEU A 951 -34.79 -48.38 -34.43
C LEU A 951 -36.05 -48.19 -35.31
N SER A 952 -36.60 -46.97 -35.32
CA SER A 952 -37.62 -46.53 -36.27
C SER A 952 -37.05 -46.36 -37.69
N GLU A 953 -37.92 -46.32 -38.71
CA GLU A 953 -37.50 -46.19 -40.11
C GLU A 953 -36.71 -44.90 -40.40
N ASP A 954 -37.00 -43.83 -39.66
CA ASP A 954 -36.31 -42.54 -39.74
C ASP A 954 -35.07 -42.45 -38.83
N ASN A 955 -34.71 -43.53 -38.12
CA ASN A 955 -33.62 -43.59 -37.13
C ASN A 955 -33.68 -42.48 -36.07
N ARG A 956 -34.88 -42.00 -35.70
CA ARG A 956 -35.06 -40.99 -34.63
C ARG A 956 -35.55 -41.58 -33.30
N LYS A 957 -36.12 -42.78 -33.32
CA LYS A 957 -36.63 -43.46 -32.12
C LYS A 957 -35.99 -44.84 -31.96
N VAL A 958 -35.58 -45.15 -30.74
CA VAL A 958 -35.19 -46.51 -30.33
C VAL A 958 -36.18 -47.03 -29.29
N THR A 959 -36.51 -48.31 -29.39
CA THR A 959 -37.33 -49.02 -28.41
C THR A 959 -36.69 -50.36 -28.10
N ARG A 960 -36.66 -50.74 -26.82
CA ARG A 960 -36.20 -52.08 -26.44
C ARG A 960 -37.30 -53.10 -26.73
N VAL A 961 -36.92 -54.16 -27.42
CA VAL A 961 -37.79 -55.28 -27.78
C VAL A 961 -37.16 -56.58 -27.32
N GLY A 962 -37.92 -57.45 -26.66
CA GLY A 962 -37.41 -58.74 -26.17
C GLY A 962 -37.04 -59.77 -27.26
N LYS A 963 -36.94 -59.37 -28.53
CA LYS A 963 -36.53 -60.21 -29.66
C LYS A 963 -35.33 -59.57 -30.36
N GLU A 964 -34.28 -60.37 -30.60
CA GLU A 964 -33.11 -59.91 -31.34
C GLU A 964 -33.47 -59.41 -32.75
N GLN A 965 -33.02 -58.20 -33.07
CA GLN A 965 -33.17 -57.58 -34.37
C GLN A 965 -32.11 -58.11 -35.35
N PRO A 966 -32.45 -58.29 -36.64
CA PRO A 966 -31.58 -58.89 -37.65
C PRO A 966 -30.51 -57.91 -38.17
N TYR A 967 -29.81 -57.22 -37.28
CA TYR A 967 -28.73 -56.33 -37.67
C TYR A 967 -27.48 -57.13 -38.10
N PRO A 968 -26.77 -56.67 -39.16
CA PRO A 968 -25.48 -57.24 -39.54
C PRO A 968 -24.44 -57.11 -38.41
N ASP A 969 -23.54 -58.08 -38.34
CA ASP A 969 -22.38 -57.98 -37.44
C ASP A 969 -21.53 -56.77 -37.81
N HIS A 970 -21.14 -56.00 -36.79
CA HIS A 970 -20.35 -54.79 -36.96
C HIS A 970 -19.37 -54.66 -35.77
N PRO A 971 -18.11 -54.23 -35.99
CA PRO A 971 -17.11 -54.12 -34.93
C PRO A 971 -17.52 -53.13 -33.82
N GLU A 972 -18.27 -52.11 -34.19
CA GLU A 972 -18.73 -51.03 -33.31
C GLU A 972 -20.07 -51.31 -32.59
N ARG A 973 -20.62 -52.53 -32.70
CA ARG A 973 -21.89 -52.90 -32.08
C ARG A 973 -21.74 -53.25 -30.59
N PHE A 974 -22.63 -52.74 -29.74
CA PHE A 974 -22.73 -53.16 -28.35
C PHE A 974 -23.29 -54.58 -28.24
N ASP A 975 -22.65 -55.44 -27.43
CA ASP A 975 -23.03 -56.86 -27.29
C ASP A 975 -23.57 -57.27 -25.92
N SER A 976 -23.33 -56.47 -24.88
CA SER A 976 -23.59 -56.87 -23.48
C SER A 976 -24.68 -56.05 -22.80
N TYR A 977 -24.88 -54.80 -23.22
CA TYR A 977 -25.88 -53.89 -22.66
C TYR A 977 -26.71 -53.26 -23.79
N PRO A 978 -28.03 -53.09 -23.61
CA PRO A 978 -28.94 -52.48 -24.59
C PRO A 978 -28.70 -50.97 -24.74
N GLN A 979 -27.63 -50.64 -25.47
CA GLN A 979 -27.15 -49.27 -25.70
C GLN A 979 -26.89 -49.01 -27.18
N LEU A 980 -26.89 -47.74 -27.56
CA LEU A 980 -26.50 -47.28 -28.89
C LEU A 980 -25.94 -45.86 -28.85
N MET A 981 -25.25 -45.45 -29.90
CA MET A 981 -24.75 -44.08 -30.11
C MET A 981 -25.39 -43.42 -31.33
N CYS A 982 -25.42 -42.09 -31.34
CA CYS A 982 -25.70 -41.31 -32.54
C CYS A 982 -24.51 -41.35 -33.51
N ARG A 983 -24.79 -41.12 -34.79
CA ARG A 983 -23.79 -41.14 -35.86
C ARG A 983 -22.92 -39.88 -35.86
N GLU A 984 -23.50 -38.73 -35.55
CA GLU A 984 -22.86 -37.43 -35.66
C GLU A 984 -21.96 -37.15 -34.46
N ALA A 985 -20.75 -36.67 -34.72
CA ALA A 985 -19.87 -36.13 -33.69
C ALA A 985 -20.39 -34.76 -33.25
N LEU A 986 -20.48 -34.55 -31.94
CA LEU A 986 -20.82 -33.27 -31.35
C LEU A 986 -19.60 -32.34 -31.46
N THR A 987 -19.77 -31.19 -32.11
CA THR A 987 -18.71 -30.19 -32.32
C THR A 987 -19.18 -28.81 -31.86
N GLY A 988 -18.25 -28.01 -31.31
CA GLY A 988 -18.58 -26.68 -30.81
C GLY A 988 -19.62 -26.68 -29.68
N ARG A 989 -20.69 -25.89 -29.86
CA ARG A 989 -21.87 -25.84 -28.98
C ARG A 989 -23.04 -26.61 -29.61
N CYS A 990 -23.56 -27.60 -28.89
CA CYS A 990 -24.63 -28.50 -29.35
C CYS A 990 -25.79 -28.55 -28.35
N TYR A 991 -27.02 -28.54 -28.84
CA TYR A 991 -28.24 -28.68 -28.07
C TYR A 991 -29.18 -29.67 -28.74
N TRP A 992 -29.75 -30.60 -27.97
CA TRP A 992 -30.79 -31.50 -28.47
C TRP A 992 -31.79 -31.86 -27.37
N GLU A 993 -33.03 -32.17 -27.78
CA GLU A 993 -34.11 -32.60 -26.89
C GLU A 993 -34.47 -34.05 -27.19
N VAL A 994 -34.72 -34.83 -26.13
CA VAL A 994 -35.15 -36.24 -26.22
C VAL A 994 -36.40 -36.47 -25.40
N GLU A 995 -37.39 -37.12 -26.02
CA GLU A 995 -38.53 -37.70 -25.32
C GLU A 995 -38.18 -39.12 -24.91
N TRP A 996 -38.50 -39.47 -23.67
CA TRP A 996 -38.23 -40.78 -23.13
C TRP A 996 -39.45 -41.36 -22.42
N SER A 997 -39.52 -42.70 -22.39
CA SER A 997 -40.53 -43.46 -21.67
C SER A 997 -39.89 -44.72 -21.09
N GLY A 998 -40.16 -45.01 -19.82
CA GLY A 998 -39.61 -46.17 -19.09
C GLY A 998 -38.20 -45.91 -18.54
N ASP A 999 -37.41 -46.98 -18.40
CA ASP A 999 -36.08 -46.93 -17.81
C ASP A 999 -35.03 -46.67 -18.89
N VAL A 1000 -34.46 -45.46 -18.90
CA VAL A 1000 -33.54 -44.99 -19.94
C VAL A 1000 -32.30 -44.31 -19.37
N ALA A 1001 -31.23 -44.27 -20.16
CA ALA A 1001 -30.02 -43.50 -19.89
C ALA A 1001 -29.76 -42.56 -21.07
N ILE A 1002 -29.63 -41.26 -20.79
CA ILE A 1002 -29.32 -40.21 -21.75
C ILE A 1002 -27.87 -39.80 -21.52
N SER A 1003 -27.00 -40.02 -22.50
CA SER A 1003 -25.57 -39.99 -22.27
C SER A 1003 -24.81 -39.20 -23.34
N VAL A 1004 -23.63 -38.73 -22.96
CA VAL A 1004 -22.61 -38.20 -23.88
C VAL A 1004 -21.35 -39.03 -23.67
N THR A 1005 -20.75 -39.53 -24.74
CA THR A 1005 -19.64 -40.49 -24.68
C THR A 1005 -18.60 -40.24 -25.77
N SER A 1006 -17.34 -40.58 -25.52
CA SER A 1006 -16.32 -40.65 -26.58
C SER A 1006 -16.54 -41.87 -27.47
N ARG A 1007 -15.93 -41.85 -28.67
CA ARG A 1007 -16.00 -43.01 -29.58
C ARG A 1007 -15.27 -44.25 -29.05
N GLY A 1008 -14.26 -44.04 -28.20
CA GLY A 1008 -13.37 -45.06 -27.63
C GLY A 1008 -14.03 -46.03 -26.63
N ILE A 1009 -15.26 -45.75 -26.19
CA ILE A 1009 -15.96 -46.59 -25.20
C ILE A 1009 -15.95 -48.07 -25.59
N LYS A 1010 -15.60 -48.93 -24.62
CA LYS A 1010 -15.59 -50.39 -24.82
C LYS A 1010 -17.00 -50.90 -25.11
N ARG A 1011 -17.16 -51.70 -26.17
CA ARG A 1011 -18.49 -52.16 -26.62
C ARG A 1011 -18.74 -53.65 -26.42
N ARG A 1012 -17.71 -54.37 -25.98
CA ARG A 1012 -17.71 -55.83 -25.84
C ARG A 1012 -17.42 -56.28 -24.42
N GLY A 1013 -18.22 -57.22 -23.93
CA GLY A 1013 -18.08 -57.83 -22.61
C GLY A 1013 -18.91 -57.16 -21.51
N LYS A 1014 -19.04 -57.85 -20.38
CA LYS A 1014 -19.93 -57.48 -19.27
C LYS A 1014 -19.25 -56.62 -18.19
N ASN A 1015 -18.26 -55.80 -18.57
CA ASN A 1015 -17.56 -54.94 -17.61
C ASN A 1015 -18.25 -53.56 -17.50
N ARG A 1016 -18.07 -52.89 -16.36
CA ARG A 1016 -18.61 -51.55 -16.10
C ARG A 1016 -18.15 -50.51 -17.13
N ASP A 1017 -16.93 -50.64 -17.64
CA ASP A 1017 -16.38 -49.77 -18.69
C ASP A 1017 -17.19 -49.79 -20.00
N CYS A 1018 -18.05 -50.79 -20.21
CA CYS A 1018 -18.89 -50.90 -21.41
C CYS A 1018 -20.27 -50.25 -21.24
N LEU A 1019 -20.57 -49.73 -20.05
CA LEU A 1019 -21.83 -49.09 -19.70
C LEU A 1019 -21.66 -47.56 -19.77
N PHE A 1020 -22.63 -46.85 -20.34
CA PHE A 1020 -22.65 -45.38 -20.30
C PHE A 1020 -22.74 -44.88 -18.85
N GLY A 1021 -21.85 -43.95 -18.50
CA GLY A 1021 -21.64 -43.48 -17.13
C GLY A 1021 -20.79 -44.41 -16.25
N GLY A 1022 -20.32 -45.53 -16.81
CA GLY A 1022 -19.50 -46.54 -16.12
C GLY A 1022 -17.99 -46.32 -16.24
N SER A 1023 -17.56 -45.44 -17.14
CA SER A 1023 -16.16 -45.05 -17.40
C SER A 1023 -15.96 -43.53 -17.29
N ASP A 1024 -14.71 -43.08 -17.38
CA ASP A 1024 -14.31 -41.68 -17.55
C ASP A 1024 -14.58 -41.12 -18.97
N GLU A 1025 -14.95 -42.00 -19.90
CA GLU A 1025 -15.27 -41.70 -21.30
C GLU A 1025 -16.77 -41.46 -21.56
N SER A 1026 -17.61 -41.52 -20.52
CA SER A 1026 -19.07 -41.34 -20.67
C SER A 1026 -19.74 -40.71 -19.45
N TRP A 1027 -20.68 -39.79 -19.72
CA TRP A 1027 -21.48 -39.10 -18.71
C TRP A 1027 -22.96 -39.34 -19.00
N SER A 1028 -23.73 -39.80 -18.01
CA SER A 1028 -25.10 -40.25 -18.23
C SER A 1028 -26.08 -39.75 -17.18
N LEU A 1029 -27.26 -39.33 -17.63
CA LEU A 1029 -28.44 -39.08 -16.82
C LEU A 1029 -29.40 -40.27 -16.99
N GLY A 1030 -29.57 -41.06 -15.94
CA GLY A 1030 -30.47 -42.22 -15.91
C GLY A 1030 -31.82 -41.87 -15.31
N TYR A 1031 -32.90 -42.31 -15.94
CA TYR A 1031 -34.27 -42.25 -15.42
C TYR A 1031 -34.76 -43.65 -15.06
N SER A 1032 -35.44 -43.76 -13.92
CA SER A 1032 -36.09 -44.98 -13.46
C SER A 1032 -37.43 -44.69 -12.80
N HIS A 1033 -38.23 -45.73 -12.53
CA HIS A 1033 -39.46 -45.63 -11.73
C HIS A 1033 -39.30 -44.96 -10.35
N TYR A 1034 -38.08 -44.84 -9.82
CA TYR A 1034 -37.78 -44.23 -8.51
C TYR A 1034 -37.25 -42.79 -8.58
N GLY A 1035 -37.07 -42.23 -9.78
CA GLY A 1035 -36.48 -40.89 -10.00
C GLY A 1035 -35.31 -40.92 -10.99
N TYR A 1036 -34.54 -39.82 -11.06
CA TYR A 1036 -33.37 -39.70 -11.93
C TYR A 1036 -32.05 -39.69 -11.13
N CYS A 1037 -31.01 -40.31 -11.70
CA CYS A 1037 -29.67 -40.41 -11.14
C CYS A 1037 -28.63 -39.98 -12.18
N LEU A 1038 -27.59 -39.26 -11.76
CA LEU A 1038 -26.43 -38.96 -12.60
C LEU A 1038 -25.32 -40.00 -12.39
N TRP A 1039 -24.73 -40.47 -13.49
CA TRP A 1039 -23.69 -41.48 -13.54
C TRP A 1039 -22.45 -40.89 -14.24
N TYR A 1040 -21.36 -40.70 -13.49
CA TYR A 1040 -20.03 -40.36 -14.01
C TYR A 1040 -18.94 -40.75 -12.99
N CYS A 1041 -17.78 -41.24 -13.46
CA CYS A 1041 -16.57 -41.55 -12.66
C CYS A 1041 -16.82 -42.01 -11.21
N THR A 1042 -17.25 -43.26 -11.03
CA THR A 1042 -17.41 -43.94 -9.71
C THR A 1042 -18.37 -43.33 -8.68
N MET A 1043 -19.01 -42.19 -8.93
CA MET A 1043 -19.97 -41.57 -8.00
C MET A 1043 -21.42 -41.69 -8.50
N VAL A 1044 -22.33 -42.07 -7.61
CA VAL A 1044 -23.79 -42.01 -7.82
C VAL A 1044 -24.31 -40.90 -6.91
N ILE A 1045 -24.87 -39.84 -7.49
CA ILE A 1045 -25.57 -38.80 -6.72
C ILE A 1045 -27.07 -39.11 -6.79
N PRO A 1046 -27.72 -39.53 -5.67
CA PRO A 1046 -29.16 -39.65 -5.62
C PRO A 1046 -29.80 -38.26 -5.48
N SER A 1047 -30.71 -37.90 -6.39
CA SER A 1047 -31.49 -36.67 -6.29
C SER A 1047 -32.73 -36.91 -5.41
N SER A 1048 -33.03 -36.00 -4.48
CA SER A 1048 -34.22 -36.07 -3.64
C SER A 1048 -35.52 -35.90 -4.44
N SER A 1049 -36.50 -36.73 -4.11
CA SER A 1049 -37.84 -36.80 -4.70
C SER A 1049 -38.58 -35.46 -4.67
N SER A 1050 -38.94 -34.96 -5.85
CA SER A 1050 -39.99 -33.95 -6.00
C SER A 1050 -41.34 -34.62 -5.67
N SER A 1051 -41.82 -34.39 -4.45
CA SER A 1051 -43.15 -34.76 -3.99
C SER A 1051 -44.22 -34.02 -4.79
N SER A 1052 -44.75 -34.66 -5.82
CA SER A 1052 -46.07 -34.37 -6.36
C SER A 1052 -46.94 -35.61 -6.17
N SER A 1053 -47.61 -35.67 -5.02
CA SER A 1053 -48.68 -36.61 -4.76
C SER A 1053 -49.91 -36.26 -5.60
N SER A 1054 -50.19 -37.05 -6.63
CA SER A 1054 -51.57 -37.40 -7.00
C SER A 1054 -51.61 -38.74 -7.73
N SER A 1055 -52.59 -39.52 -7.33
CA SER A 1055 -52.80 -40.95 -7.54
C SER A 1055 -53.13 -41.37 -8.98
N SER A 1056 -52.71 -42.60 -9.30
CA SER A 1056 -53.33 -43.56 -10.22
C SER A 1056 -53.41 -43.19 -11.71
N SER A 1057 -52.37 -43.55 -12.46
CA SER A 1057 -52.51 -44.33 -13.70
C SER A 1057 -51.24 -45.14 -13.94
N SER A 1058 -51.38 -46.35 -14.46
CA SER A 1058 -50.32 -47.32 -14.77
C SER A 1058 -49.46 -46.90 -15.98
N SER A 1059 -49.11 -45.62 -16.08
CA SER A 1059 -48.27 -45.10 -17.17
C SER A 1059 -46.80 -45.23 -16.78
N SER A 1060 -45.99 -45.78 -17.71
CA SER A 1060 -44.53 -45.73 -17.59
C SER A 1060 -44.08 -44.28 -17.39
N PRO A 1061 -43.06 -44.01 -16.55
CA PRO A 1061 -42.53 -42.66 -16.39
C PRO A 1061 -42.11 -42.17 -17.77
N SER A 1062 -42.57 -40.99 -18.15
CA SER A 1062 -42.23 -40.37 -19.44
C SER A 1062 -42.00 -38.89 -19.24
N GLY A 1063 -41.14 -38.32 -20.07
CA GLY A 1063 -40.76 -36.92 -19.97
C GLY A 1063 -39.92 -36.50 -21.15
N ARG A 1064 -39.51 -35.23 -21.13
CA ARG A 1064 -38.61 -34.66 -22.13
C ARG A 1064 -37.41 -34.02 -21.45
N VAL A 1065 -36.23 -34.30 -21.98
CA VAL A 1065 -34.95 -33.83 -21.46
C VAL A 1065 -34.18 -33.14 -22.56
N ALA A 1066 -33.61 -31.98 -22.23
CA ALA A 1066 -32.69 -31.26 -23.07
C ALA A 1066 -31.25 -31.48 -22.59
N VAL A 1067 -30.34 -31.61 -23.55
CA VAL A 1067 -28.90 -31.69 -23.29
C VAL A 1067 -28.22 -30.54 -24.02
N TYR A 1068 -27.37 -29.81 -23.30
CA TYR A 1068 -26.54 -28.74 -23.86
C TYR A 1068 -25.08 -29.04 -23.59
N LEU A 1069 -24.29 -29.14 -24.66
CA LEU A 1069 -22.86 -29.34 -24.62
C LEU A 1069 -22.15 -28.09 -25.14
N ASP A 1070 -21.27 -27.52 -24.32
CA ASP A 1070 -20.38 -26.42 -24.70
C ASP A 1070 -18.94 -26.93 -24.60
N LEU A 1071 -18.41 -27.44 -25.72
CA LEU A 1071 -17.04 -27.98 -25.78
C LEU A 1071 -15.98 -26.91 -25.48
N PRO A 1072 -16.05 -25.67 -26.03
CA PRO A 1072 -15.13 -24.59 -25.66
C PRO A 1072 -15.16 -24.28 -24.16
N ALA A 1073 -16.35 -24.23 -23.55
CA ALA A 1073 -16.49 -23.97 -22.12
C ALA A 1073 -16.29 -25.21 -21.23
N ARG A 1074 -16.03 -26.39 -21.81
CA ARG A 1074 -15.86 -27.68 -21.14
C ARG A 1074 -17.01 -28.04 -20.20
N SER A 1075 -18.25 -27.77 -20.63
CA SER A 1075 -19.44 -28.00 -19.82
C SER A 1075 -20.52 -28.81 -20.53
N LEU A 1076 -21.18 -29.71 -19.78
CA LEU A 1076 -22.32 -30.51 -20.21
C LEU A 1076 -23.48 -30.29 -19.23
N SER A 1077 -24.61 -29.79 -19.72
CA SER A 1077 -25.78 -29.46 -18.92
C SER A 1077 -27.00 -30.28 -19.33
N PHE A 1078 -27.78 -30.69 -18.34
CA PHE A 1078 -29.05 -31.39 -18.51
C PHE A 1078 -30.21 -30.52 -18.00
N TYR A 1079 -31.31 -30.54 -18.74
CA TYR A 1079 -32.52 -29.78 -18.42
C TYR A 1079 -33.75 -30.67 -18.56
N GLU A 1080 -34.73 -30.51 -17.68
CA GLU A 1080 -36.08 -31.01 -17.89
C GLU A 1080 -36.85 -30.00 -18.72
N VAL A 1081 -37.58 -30.48 -19.74
CA VAL A 1081 -38.37 -29.64 -20.63
C VAL A 1081 -39.84 -29.77 -20.21
N SER A 1082 -40.39 -28.70 -19.63
CA SER A 1082 -41.80 -28.65 -19.21
C SER A 1082 -42.48 -27.42 -19.79
N SER A 1083 -43.53 -27.61 -20.58
CA SER A 1083 -44.27 -26.53 -21.26
C SER A 1083 -43.34 -25.53 -21.98
N ASP A 1084 -42.38 -26.07 -22.74
CA ASP A 1084 -41.31 -25.36 -23.47
C ASP A 1084 -40.33 -24.53 -22.63
N LYS A 1085 -40.42 -24.57 -21.30
CA LYS A 1085 -39.43 -24.00 -20.38
C LYS A 1085 -38.37 -25.04 -20.03
N LEU A 1086 -37.12 -24.59 -19.98
CA LEU A 1086 -35.98 -25.40 -19.56
C LEU A 1086 -35.76 -25.24 -18.05
N ILE A 1087 -35.96 -26.33 -17.31
CA ILE A 1087 -35.67 -26.43 -15.89
C ILE A 1087 -34.28 -27.07 -15.77
N HIS A 1088 -33.29 -26.33 -15.27
CA HIS A 1088 -31.94 -26.86 -15.10
C HIS A 1088 -31.93 -28.00 -14.09
N LEU A 1089 -31.36 -29.15 -14.48
CA LEU A 1089 -31.19 -30.31 -13.61
C LEU A 1089 -29.77 -30.36 -13.06
N HIS A 1090 -28.77 -30.32 -13.94
CA HIS A 1090 -27.37 -30.47 -13.54
C HIS A 1090 -26.40 -29.98 -14.62
N THR A 1091 -25.19 -29.57 -14.23
CA THR A 1091 -24.09 -29.24 -15.15
C THR A 1091 -22.80 -29.89 -14.69
N LEU A 1092 -22.20 -30.71 -15.55
CA LEU A 1092 -20.89 -31.33 -15.39
C LEU A 1092 -19.82 -30.48 -16.07
N ARG A 1093 -18.63 -30.41 -15.47
CA ARG A 1093 -17.43 -29.83 -16.10
C ARG A 1093 -16.32 -30.85 -16.09
N THR A 1094 -15.78 -31.15 -17.27
CA THR A 1094 -14.76 -32.18 -17.46
C THR A 1094 -13.89 -31.86 -18.68
N ILE A 1095 -12.71 -32.46 -18.76
CA ILE A 1095 -11.86 -32.35 -19.94
C ILE A 1095 -12.30 -33.41 -20.93
N PHE A 1096 -12.80 -32.95 -22.08
CA PHE A 1096 -13.13 -33.81 -23.20
C PHE A 1096 -11.87 -34.06 -24.02
N THR A 1097 -11.31 -35.27 -23.94
CA THR A 1097 -10.06 -35.66 -24.61
C THR A 1097 -10.27 -36.12 -26.05
N GLU A 1098 -11.49 -36.52 -26.38
CA GLU A 1098 -11.87 -37.09 -27.68
C GLU A 1098 -13.19 -36.49 -28.19
N PRO A 1099 -13.46 -36.58 -29.50
CA PRO A 1099 -14.77 -36.23 -30.06
C PRO A 1099 -15.90 -36.98 -29.35
N LEU A 1100 -16.94 -36.24 -28.98
CA LEU A 1100 -18.08 -36.76 -28.22
C LEU A 1100 -19.26 -37.07 -29.13
N TYR A 1101 -20.09 -38.00 -28.69
CA TYR A 1101 -21.30 -38.47 -29.36
C TYR A 1101 -22.42 -38.58 -28.34
N ALA A 1102 -23.65 -38.30 -28.75
CA ALA A 1102 -24.82 -38.62 -27.95
C ALA A 1102 -25.01 -40.16 -27.91
N GLY A 1103 -25.38 -40.69 -26.75
CA GLY A 1103 -25.61 -42.11 -26.53
C GLY A 1103 -26.86 -42.35 -25.70
N PHE A 1104 -27.52 -43.48 -25.93
CA PHE A 1104 -28.76 -43.84 -25.25
C PHE A 1104 -28.72 -45.30 -24.78
N GLY A 1105 -29.06 -45.53 -23.51
CA GLY A 1105 -29.30 -46.85 -22.94
C GLY A 1105 -30.80 -47.07 -22.67
N VAL A 1106 -31.31 -48.26 -22.95
CA VAL A 1106 -32.75 -48.58 -22.81
C VAL A 1106 -32.91 -49.91 -22.07
N TRP A 1107 -33.34 -49.87 -20.80
CA TRP A 1107 -33.15 -50.97 -19.84
C TRP A 1107 -34.35 -51.88 -19.62
N SER A 1108 -35.56 -51.40 -19.84
CA SER A 1108 -36.78 -52.18 -19.62
C SER A 1108 -37.52 -52.40 -20.94
N ASP A 1109 -38.24 -53.51 -21.05
CA ASP A 1109 -39.04 -53.80 -22.25
C ASP A 1109 -40.11 -52.70 -22.43
N ASP A 1110 -40.40 -52.33 -23.68
CA ASP A 1110 -41.24 -51.18 -24.07
C ASP A 1110 -40.71 -49.79 -23.66
N SER A 1111 -39.52 -49.70 -23.05
CA SER A 1111 -38.85 -48.41 -22.86
C SER A 1111 -38.36 -47.86 -24.19
N SER A 1112 -38.42 -46.54 -24.36
CA SER A 1112 -38.04 -45.89 -25.61
C SER A 1112 -37.44 -44.51 -25.41
N VAL A 1113 -36.59 -44.12 -26.36
CA VAL A 1113 -36.02 -42.77 -26.49
C VAL A 1113 -36.27 -42.30 -27.90
N SER A 1114 -36.77 -41.08 -28.06
CA SER A 1114 -37.04 -40.43 -29.34
C SER A 1114 -36.39 -39.05 -29.39
N LEU A 1115 -35.61 -38.80 -30.44
CA LEU A 1115 -35.03 -37.49 -30.74
C LEU A 1115 -36.14 -36.52 -31.18
N CYS A 1116 -36.22 -35.34 -30.57
CA CYS A 1116 -37.22 -34.33 -30.90
C CYS A 1116 -36.80 -33.50 -32.12
N PRO A 1117 -37.73 -33.10 -33.00
CA PRO A 1117 -37.49 -32.05 -33.99
C PRO A 1117 -37.45 -30.66 -33.32
N LEU A 1118 -36.47 -29.80 -33.67
CA LEU A 1118 -36.19 -28.51 -33.01
C LEU A 1118 -36.07 -27.31 -33.94
#